data_AF-A0AAD7NLV0-F1
#
_entry.id   AF-A0AAD7NLV0-F1
#
_cell.length_a   1.000
_cell.length_b   1.000
_cell.length_c   1.000
_cell.angle_alpha   90.00
_cell.angle_beta   90.00
_cell.angle_gamma   90.00
#
_symmetry.space_group_name_H-M   'P 1'
#
loop_
_entity.id
_entity.type
_entity.pdbx_description
1 polymer ?
#
loop_
_entity_poly.entity_id
_entity_poly.type
_entity_poly.pdbx_seq_one_letter_code
_entity_poly.pdbx_strand_id
1 'polypeptide(L)'
;MDPLLSMRHATVAEERPGQEPASTTPPKKVILFESGEHELIGDKVKLKFHGKDPISGSQFAYKAGAQGEYTLSYGLIVALAGDFYGNYTAGPGDAEQLSDNWDDDNPQKSVKLAFELAESLSADKEQYLGAVMSTMKKEWKEVIDGMRNGMDVAQIFHGFGEKYDKQFNIDTEKVPILGVGAYALLAHCNWDHFGQCAYNAYKAVHSAALDVARKAFTRPDKAEEILCAAYFLEAYAQHFLTDLFSSGHLRTPRRALHKTLFPSFATSDHSQFFDPVDWLSPRDRCAQKMHDEDCANGLWVTNAVGDTWAAYGDKQLLSGKSYQNFLQAVKACQAGVDEVFEASQNGKTRPPNMFYALQLTPILEVLNDANFSPMYKYDAPPPATQPRLFRRSNLDKRDDLVYLDRGYLLIDPQWTGELNAIRESGEDMNMYPFTQQFLVRDFFVHMRQPNPDNSPEVILLNIYGPLVSPDYGEEWSMIKQSRISLFAPADAKMTWIHAASLSPEVRSLIGIAQKDPDSPKKWYHIGVSTVQQVWNAEADTPGEEYTFMDASYGNYSSDPDSKVAMLRYWFKGQDAGLLDFWTVDTTFATAPTNAGTPLSDIYPLMLRLTHRIDDDTFDSFVGYGFQKNSSLTRWYFISWKAGYQTMDTTPLDESITLCPQALVSAKWGTSGSDCRIVRIFFGPESTGDTMQIDLLHFGRNPDGTIYRSPSYTSVPYDITWGMTDRADYLTWFFAKGNTPASDTLVALCFRESEGQTPARLVVVVFPAGQSSFKRPTISDITLDPARGTLLLADWMTPLRALRTSYVYPDEGKGTATTDAAIIMFFDNYGLLGTRVVAPVTKGSLEYELKGQTPAIAGQPSAALGMTNDTEVYPVALGILPKEGL
;
A
#
# COMPACT_ATOMS: atom_id res chain seq x y z
N MET A 1 -25.65 -41.85 -26.74
CA MET A 1 -26.74 -42.33 -25.88
C MET A 1 -26.31 -42.07 -24.46
N ASP A 2 -27.04 -41.22 -23.75
CA ASP A 2 -27.11 -41.17 -22.28
C ASP A 2 -27.78 -42.49 -21.78
N PRO A 3 -27.74 -42.89 -20.48
CA PRO A 3 -28.23 -42.05 -19.37
C PRO A 3 -27.58 -42.19 -17.95
N LEU A 4 -27.48 -41.02 -17.28
CA LEU A 4 -27.99 -40.69 -15.91
C LEU A 4 -27.41 -41.26 -14.57
N LEU A 5 -27.22 -40.32 -13.63
CA LEU A 5 -27.49 -40.34 -12.16
C LEU A 5 -26.60 -41.21 -11.23
N SER A 6 -26.31 -40.84 -9.97
CA SER A 6 -26.73 -39.71 -9.10
C SER A 6 -25.70 -39.35 -8.00
N MET A 7 -25.77 -38.15 -7.42
CA MET A 7 -25.03 -37.76 -6.20
C MET A 7 -25.45 -38.55 -4.94
N ARG A 8 -24.54 -38.64 -3.94
CA ARG A 8 -24.85 -38.50 -2.50
C ARG A 8 -23.59 -38.34 -1.64
N HIS A 9 -23.61 -37.40 -0.70
CA HIS A 9 -22.64 -37.31 0.41
C HIS A 9 -22.94 -38.36 1.50
N ALA A 10 -21.91 -38.87 2.19
CA ALA A 10 -21.79 -38.82 3.67
C ALA A 10 -20.58 -39.62 4.23
N THR A 11 -19.84 -38.97 5.14
CA THR A 11 -19.17 -39.48 6.37
C THR A 11 -18.23 -40.71 6.37
N VAL A 12 -16.96 -40.43 6.68
CA VAL A 12 -16.09 -40.98 7.76
C VAL A 12 -16.16 -42.49 8.10
N ALA A 13 -15.01 -43.15 8.00
CA ALA A 13 -14.61 -44.27 8.87
C ALA A 13 -13.07 -44.34 9.02
N GLU A 14 -12.57 -44.48 10.25
CA GLU A 14 -11.16 -44.82 10.53
C GLU A 14 -10.98 -46.35 10.61
N GLU A 15 -9.84 -46.89 10.17
CA GLU A 15 -8.90 -47.69 10.99
C GLU A 15 -7.63 -48.10 10.19
N ARG A 16 -6.60 -48.59 10.90
CA ARG A 16 -5.16 -48.67 10.50
C ARG A 16 -4.76 -50.13 10.09
N PRO A 17 -3.46 -50.54 10.02
CA PRO A 17 -2.19 -49.92 9.56
C PRO A 17 -1.43 -50.77 8.49
N GLY A 18 -0.31 -50.28 7.91
CA GLY A 18 0.57 -51.10 7.04
C GLY A 18 1.91 -50.44 6.65
N GLN A 19 3.02 -51.17 6.82
CA GLN A 19 4.42 -50.71 6.88
C GLN A 19 5.06 -50.07 5.61
N GLU A 20 6.03 -49.20 5.89
CA GLU A 20 7.15 -48.66 5.09
C GLU A 20 8.10 -49.75 4.48
N PRO A 21 9.09 -49.47 3.58
CA PRO A 21 9.99 -48.28 3.64
C PRO A 21 10.55 -47.64 2.34
N ALA A 22 11.18 -46.47 2.58
CA ALA A 22 12.36 -45.90 1.91
C ALA A 22 12.28 -45.29 0.49
N SER A 23 12.35 -43.95 0.45
CA SER A 23 13.21 -43.22 -0.50
C SER A 23 13.78 -41.98 0.19
N THR A 24 15.08 -41.98 0.49
CA THR A 24 15.74 -40.91 1.24
C THR A 24 16.06 -39.72 0.34
N THR A 25 15.21 -38.70 0.39
CA THR A 25 15.56 -37.34 -0.05
C THR A 25 15.75 -36.49 1.20
N PRO A 26 16.83 -35.68 1.34
CA PRO A 26 17.00 -34.84 2.51
C PRO A 26 15.84 -33.84 2.63
N PRO A 27 15.26 -33.63 3.82
CA PRO A 27 14.18 -32.67 4.00
C PRO A 27 14.69 -31.26 3.67
N LYS A 28 14.01 -30.57 2.75
CA LYS A 28 14.33 -29.18 2.42
C LYS A 28 14.09 -28.31 3.65
N LYS A 29 15.12 -27.55 4.05
CA LYS A 29 15.04 -26.49 5.08
C LYS A 29 14.10 -25.37 4.62
N VAL A 30 13.69 -24.56 5.59
CA VAL A 30 12.36 -23.94 5.67
C VAL A 30 12.50 -22.78 6.67
N ILE A 31 12.13 -21.52 6.32
CA ILE A 31 12.61 -20.31 7.04
C ILE A 31 11.66 -19.07 7.00
N LEU A 32 11.74 -18.12 7.96
CA LEU A 32 10.79 -17.79 9.08
C LEU A 32 10.28 -16.31 9.15
N PHE A 33 9.37 -15.98 10.12
CA PHE A 33 9.44 -15.02 11.30
C PHE A 33 8.50 -15.48 12.45
N GLU A 34 8.31 -14.77 13.60
CA GLU A 34 9.24 -13.87 14.32
C GLU A 34 10.59 -14.58 14.52
N SER A 35 11.64 -13.91 15.02
CA SER A 35 13.01 -14.44 15.08
C SER A 35 13.69 -14.83 13.75
N GLY A 36 13.06 -15.52 12.80
CA GLY A 36 13.73 -16.04 11.60
C GLY A 36 13.38 -15.44 10.21
N GLU A 37 12.79 -14.24 10.07
CA GLU A 37 12.99 -13.44 8.84
C GLU A 37 14.49 -13.11 8.76
N HIS A 38 15.12 -12.86 9.92
CA HIS A 38 16.58 -12.91 10.13
C HIS A 38 17.21 -14.22 9.62
N GLU A 39 16.65 -15.38 9.99
CA GLU A 39 17.11 -16.70 9.51
C GLU A 39 16.95 -16.80 7.98
N LEU A 40 15.82 -16.36 7.41
CA LEU A 40 15.55 -16.45 5.98
C LEU A 40 16.48 -15.55 5.15
N ILE A 41 16.74 -14.33 5.63
CA ILE A 41 17.69 -13.39 5.02
C ILE A 41 19.12 -13.96 5.13
N GLY A 42 19.53 -14.34 6.34
CA GLY A 42 20.87 -14.86 6.61
C GLY A 42 21.18 -16.18 5.89
N ASP A 43 20.23 -17.10 5.76
CA ASP A 43 20.45 -18.38 5.09
C ASP A 43 20.57 -18.26 3.56
N LYS A 44 20.20 -17.11 2.98
CA LYS A 44 20.32 -16.80 1.53
C LYS A 44 21.67 -16.21 1.14
N VAL A 45 22.48 -15.71 2.10
CA VAL A 45 23.84 -15.24 1.83
C VAL A 45 24.73 -16.41 1.37
N LYS A 46 25.83 -16.09 0.68
CA LYS A 46 26.84 -17.04 0.23
C LYS A 46 28.17 -16.76 0.93
N LEU A 47 28.57 -17.70 1.80
CA LEU A 47 29.82 -17.66 2.53
C LEU A 47 30.95 -18.24 1.66
N LYS A 48 32.09 -17.56 1.61
CA LYS A 48 33.25 -17.95 0.81
C LYS A 48 34.34 -18.49 1.75
N PHE A 49 35.07 -19.51 1.31
CA PHE A 49 36.22 -20.04 2.05
C PHE A 49 37.43 -20.16 1.13
N HIS A 50 38.63 -20.08 1.70
CA HIS A 50 39.87 -20.13 0.91
C HIS A 50 40.00 -21.48 0.18
N GLY A 51 39.94 -21.45 -1.16
CA GLY A 51 40.08 -22.64 -2.00
C GLY A 51 38.89 -23.60 -2.00
N LYS A 52 37.70 -23.15 -1.59
CA LYS A 52 36.45 -23.95 -1.63
C LYS A 52 35.36 -23.23 -2.40
N ASP A 53 34.39 -24.00 -2.89
CA ASP A 53 33.16 -23.44 -3.45
C ASP A 53 32.36 -22.69 -2.36
N PRO A 54 31.65 -21.59 -2.70
CA PRO A 54 30.81 -20.89 -1.75
C PRO A 54 29.64 -21.77 -1.26
N ILE A 55 29.34 -21.71 0.03
CA ILE A 55 28.19 -22.39 0.64
C ILE A 55 27.09 -21.36 0.97
N SER A 56 25.83 -21.76 0.99
CA SER A 56 24.76 -20.90 1.50
C SER A 56 24.83 -20.76 3.02
N GLY A 57 24.25 -19.69 3.57
CA GLY A 57 24.12 -19.52 5.03
C GLY A 57 23.43 -20.71 5.70
N SER A 58 22.43 -21.29 5.02
CA SER A 58 21.73 -22.53 5.41
C SER A 58 22.61 -23.79 5.48
N GLN A 59 23.77 -23.78 4.85
CA GLN A 59 24.79 -24.85 4.87
C GLN A 59 25.93 -24.58 5.86
N PHE A 60 26.03 -23.37 6.42
CA PHE A 60 26.94 -23.09 7.52
C PHE A 60 26.60 -23.99 8.72
N ALA A 61 27.61 -24.36 9.50
CA ALA A 61 27.50 -25.36 10.55
C ALA A 61 28.40 -25.00 11.74
N TYR A 62 28.06 -23.91 12.42
CA TYR A 62 28.79 -23.48 13.62
C TYR A 62 28.43 -24.38 14.80
N LYS A 63 29.42 -24.76 15.62
CA LYS A 63 29.21 -25.57 16.83
C LYS A 63 29.03 -24.67 18.04
N ALA A 64 27.85 -24.73 18.65
CA ALA A 64 27.47 -23.91 19.79
C ALA A 64 27.07 -24.77 20.99
N GLY A 65 27.05 -24.15 22.17
CA GLY A 65 26.87 -24.82 23.46
C GLY A 65 28.20 -25.25 24.08
N ALA A 66 28.19 -25.53 25.39
CA ALA A 66 29.39 -25.76 26.19
C ALA A 66 30.20 -27.02 25.76
N GLN A 67 29.59 -27.93 25.00
CA GLN A 67 30.19 -29.14 24.44
C GLN A 67 30.11 -29.18 22.90
N GLY A 68 29.65 -28.11 22.24
CA GLY A 68 29.40 -28.07 20.79
C GLY A 68 28.19 -28.94 20.36
N GLU A 69 27.25 -29.17 21.28
CA GLU A 69 26.08 -30.02 21.12
C GLU A 69 25.06 -29.47 20.10
N TYR A 70 25.02 -28.15 19.90
CA TYR A 70 24.17 -27.49 18.92
C TYR A 70 24.94 -27.21 17.63
N THR A 71 24.22 -27.22 16.49
CA THR A 71 24.77 -26.85 15.18
C THR A 71 23.89 -25.78 14.57
N LEU A 72 24.41 -24.57 14.48
CA LEU A 72 23.69 -23.39 13.99
C LEU A 72 24.02 -23.15 12.51
N SER A 73 23.00 -22.84 11.71
CA SER A 73 23.21 -22.22 10.40
C SER A 73 23.60 -20.75 10.58
N TYR A 74 24.00 -20.11 9.49
CA TYR A 74 24.32 -18.69 9.51
C TYR A 74 23.07 -17.88 9.87
N GLY A 75 21.96 -18.11 9.17
CA GLY A 75 20.68 -17.45 9.46
C GLY A 75 20.22 -17.66 10.90
N LEU A 76 20.43 -18.86 11.46
CA LEU A 76 19.96 -19.14 12.82
C LEU A 76 20.76 -18.35 13.86
N ILE A 77 22.00 -17.95 13.57
CA ILE A 77 22.76 -17.03 14.43
C ILE A 77 22.19 -15.61 14.33
N VAL A 78 21.83 -15.15 13.11
CA VAL A 78 21.15 -13.85 12.90
C VAL A 78 19.82 -13.80 13.67
N ALA A 79 19.11 -14.93 13.75
CA ALA A 79 17.82 -15.08 14.45
C ALA A 79 17.91 -15.20 15.98
N LEU A 80 19.10 -15.41 16.55
CA LEU A 80 19.31 -15.64 17.98
C LEU A 80 20.05 -14.50 18.68
N ALA A 81 20.88 -13.75 17.94
CA ALA A 81 21.47 -12.51 18.41
C ALA A 81 20.38 -11.46 18.71
N GLY A 82 20.65 -10.52 19.61
CA GLY A 82 19.68 -9.47 19.99
C GLY A 82 18.52 -10.01 20.81
N ASP A 83 17.53 -10.63 20.16
CA ASP A 83 16.25 -11.08 20.72
C ASP A 83 16.38 -12.06 21.89
N PHE A 84 17.29 -13.04 21.77
CA PHE A 84 17.51 -14.07 22.79
C PHE A 84 18.85 -13.90 23.50
N TYR A 85 19.91 -13.57 22.76
CA TYR A 85 21.24 -13.38 23.32
C TYR A 85 21.70 -11.93 23.08
N GLY A 86 21.24 -11.01 23.93
CA GLY A 86 21.75 -9.64 24.04
C GLY A 86 22.23 -9.31 25.47
N ASN A 87 22.38 -8.03 25.81
CA ASN A 87 22.69 -7.62 27.19
C ASN A 87 21.42 -7.23 27.95
N TYR A 88 21.18 -7.85 29.11
CA TYR A 88 20.04 -7.56 29.96
C TYR A 88 20.43 -7.58 31.44
N THR A 89 19.58 -6.99 32.29
CA THR A 89 19.74 -6.99 33.74
C THR A 89 18.43 -7.41 34.40
N ALA A 90 18.53 -8.28 35.41
CA ALA A 90 17.42 -8.59 36.32
C ALA A 90 17.43 -7.68 37.57
N GLY A 91 18.41 -6.79 37.67
CA GLY A 91 18.52 -5.76 38.72
C GLY A 91 17.89 -4.43 38.30
N PRO A 92 17.88 -3.42 39.20
CA PRO A 92 17.38 -2.09 38.88
C PRO A 92 18.32 -1.34 37.93
N GLY A 93 17.75 -0.47 37.09
CA GLY A 93 18.47 0.17 36.00
C GLY A 93 18.44 -0.65 34.71
N ASP A 94 19.02 -0.09 33.65
CA ASP A 94 19.06 -0.71 32.33
C ASP A 94 20.44 -1.32 32.07
N ALA A 95 20.48 -2.37 31.25
CA ALA A 95 21.75 -2.94 30.81
C ALA A 95 22.39 -2.06 29.73
N GLU A 96 23.72 -1.93 29.78
CA GLU A 96 24.50 -1.22 28.77
C GLU A 96 24.39 -1.93 27.41
N GLN A 97 23.93 -1.22 26.39
CA GLN A 97 23.72 -1.77 25.05
C GLN A 97 24.91 -1.47 24.11
N LEU A 98 25.01 -2.19 22.98
CA LEU A 98 26.10 -2.06 22.03
C LEU A 98 26.19 -0.64 21.44
N SER A 99 25.05 0.01 21.21
CA SER A 99 25.03 1.38 20.68
C SER A 99 25.51 2.45 21.67
N ASP A 100 25.45 2.20 22.98
CA ASP A 100 25.55 3.24 24.01
C ASP A 100 26.88 4.00 24.01
N ASN A 101 28.00 3.30 23.78
CA ASN A 101 29.35 3.92 23.83
C ASN A 101 29.93 4.18 22.42
N TRP A 102 29.15 3.96 21.36
CA TRP A 102 29.69 3.99 20.01
C TRP A 102 30.12 5.40 19.59
N ASP A 103 29.32 6.41 19.95
CA ASP A 103 29.58 7.82 19.62
C ASP A 103 30.30 8.61 20.75
N ASP A 104 30.45 8.02 21.95
CA ASP A 104 31.06 8.61 23.16
C ASP A 104 32.61 8.57 23.15
N ASP A 105 33.25 8.78 21.99
CA ASP A 105 34.71 8.67 21.76
C ASP A 105 35.35 7.31 22.16
N ASN A 106 34.56 6.29 22.54
CA ASN A 106 35.03 4.98 22.99
C ASN A 106 34.29 3.78 22.34
N PRO A 107 34.25 3.68 21.00
CA PRO A 107 33.64 2.55 20.29
C PRO A 107 34.27 1.20 20.65
N GLN A 108 35.51 1.20 21.18
CA GLN A 108 36.20 -0.01 21.63
C GLN A 108 35.51 -0.68 22.83
N LYS A 109 34.72 0.06 23.62
CA LYS A 109 33.88 -0.52 24.68
C LYS A 109 32.70 -1.30 24.09
N SER A 110 32.03 -0.76 23.07
CA SER A 110 31.01 -1.47 22.30
C SER A 110 31.56 -2.69 21.56
N VAL A 111 32.74 -2.60 20.94
CA VAL A 111 33.42 -3.75 20.31
C VAL A 111 33.79 -4.84 21.33
N LYS A 112 34.18 -4.46 22.56
CA LYS A 112 34.42 -5.42 23.65
C LYS A 112 33.12 -6.11 24.08
N LEU A 113 32.04 -5.36 24.26
CA LEU A 113 30.72 -5.91 24.60
C LEU A 113 30.22 -6.87 23.51
N ALA A 114 30.42 -6.54 22.23
CA ALA A 114 30.08 -7.42 21.10
C ALA A 114 30.73 -8.82 21.23
N PHE A 115 31.99 -8.92 21.63
CA PHE A 115 32.64 -10.21 21.89
C PHE A 115 32.00 -10.95 23.09
N GLU A 116 31.63 -10.25 24.15
CA GLU A 116 31.07 -10.85 25.37
C GLU A 116 29.66 -11.43 25.15
N LEU A 117 28.83 -10.72 24.37
CA LEU A 117 27.48 -11.17 24.01
C LEU A 117 27.48 -12.27 22.95
N ALA A 118 28.33 -12.15 21.91
CA ALA A 118 28.54 -13.21 20.93
C ALA A 118 29.08 -14.49 21.59
N GLU A 119 29.98 -14.37 22.58
CA GLU A 119 30.43 -15.52 23.38
C GLU A 119 29.26 -16.17 24.13
N SER A 120 28.30 -15.37 24.63
CA SER A 120 27.10 -15.86 25.35
C SER A 120 26.27 -16.83 24.51
N LEU A 121 25.96 -16.45 23.25
CA LEU A 121 25.31 -17.33 22.28
C LEU A 121 26.21 -18.53 21.92
N SER A 122 27.49 -18.28 21.62
CA SER A 122 28.38 -19.33 21.12
C SER A 122 28.56 -20.49 22.11
N ALA A 123 28.60 -20.20 23.41
CA ALA A 123 28.78 -21.18 24.47
C ALA A 123 27.45 -21.65 25.08
N ASP A 124 26.31 -21.11 24.64
CA ASP A 124 25.02 -21.18 25.34
C ASP A 124 25.18 -20.96 26.86
N LYS A 125 25.80 -19.83 27.24
CA LYS A 125 26.01 -19.48 28.67
C LYS A 125 24.69 -19.50 29.43
N GLU A 126 23.60 -19.19 28.72
CA GLU A 126 22.27 -19.13 29.30
C GLU A 126 21.54 -20.49 29.39
N GLN A 127 21.96 -21.51 28.65
CA GLN A 127 21.45 -22.90 28.70
C GLN A 127 19.97 -23.08 28.25
N TYR A 128 19.43 -22.14 27.47
CA TYR A 128 18.06 -22.24 26.90
C TYR A 128 18.02 -22.44 25.38
N LEU A 129 19.16 -22.51 24.69
CA LEU A 129 19.23 -22.55 23.22
C LEU A 129 18.35 -23.65 22.62
N GLY A 130 18.38 -24.85 23.22
CA GLY A 130 17.57 -25.99 22.80
C GLY A 130 16.07 -25.79 22.94
N ALA A 131 15.61 -25.02 23.93
CA ALA A 131 14.20 -24.71 24.16
C ALA A 131 13.70 -23.66 23.14
N VAL A 132 14.42 -22.53 23.04
CA VAL A 132 14.15 -21.47 22.06
C VAL A 132 14.08 -22.02 20.63
N MET A 133 15.10 -22.77 20.17
CA MET A 133 15.09 -23.41 18.85
C MET A 133 13.96 -24.43 18.66
N SER A 134 13.42 -25.00 19.73
CA SER A 134 12.26 -25.91 19.67
C SER A 134 10.97 -25.12 19.47
N THR A 135 10.84 -23.95 20.09
CA THR A 135 9.67 -23.09 19.96
C THR A 135 9.62 -22.33 18.63
N MET A 136 10.74 -21.77 18.15
CA MET A 136 10.86 -21.20 16.79
C MET A 136 10.39 -22.21 15.70
N LYS A 137 10.72 -23.50 15.85
CA LYS A 137 10.29 -24.55 14.91
C LYS A 137 8.79 -24.84 14.95
N LYS A 138 8.13 -24.65 16.10
CA LYS A 138 6.67 -24.84 16.24
C LYS A 138 5.93 -23.69 15.58
N GLU A 139 6.31 -22.47 15.94
CA GLU A 139 5.83 -21.23 15.30
C GLU A 139 5.93 -21.34 13.79
N TRP A 140 7.13 -21.65 13.31
CA TRP A 140 7.35 -21.66 11.88
C TRP A 140 6.54 -22.72 11.14
N LYS A 141 6.40 -23.90 11.73
CA LYS A 141 5.53 -24.93 11.18
C LYS A 141 4.10 -24.41 10.99
N GLU A 142 3.58 -23.67 11.96
CA GLU A 142 2.23 -23.09 11.87
C GLU A 142 2.15 -21.97 10.81
N VAL A 143 3.17 -21.13 10.64
CA VAL A 143 3.18 -20.13 9.56
C VAL A 143 3.19 -20.80 8.17
N ILE A 144 4.08 -21.77 7.93
CA ILE A 144 4.13 -22.46 6.63
C ILE A 144 2.81 -23.17 6.33
N ASP A 145 2.25 -23.85 7.33
CA ASP A 145 1.00 -24.58 7.15
C ASP A 145 -0.17 -23.60 6.92
N GLY A 146 -0.18 -22.43 7.56
CA GLY A 146 -1.10 -21.33 7.26
C GLY A 146 -0.95 -20.80 5.82
N MET A 147 0.28 -20.51 5.38
CA MET A 147 0.56 -20.05 4.01
C MET A 147 0.16 -21.10 2.97
N ARG A 148 0.41 -22.39 3.23
CA ARG A 148 -0.05 -23.51 2.38
C ARG A 148 -1.57 -23.62 2.29
N ASN A 149 -2.27 -23.18 3.34
CA ASN A 149 -3.73 -23.09 3.38
C ASN A 149 -4.26 -21.77 2.77
N GLY A 150 -3.40 -20.94 2.18
CA GLY A 150 -3.78 -19.69 1.52
C GLY A 150 -4.03 -18.50 2.46
N MET A 151 -3.56 -18.58 3.72
CA MET A 151 -3.58 -17.45 4.63
C MET A 151 -2.43 -16.49 4.32
N ASP A 152 -2.70 -15.18 4.36
CA ASP A 152 -1.64 -14.17 4.36
C ASP A 152 -0.89 -14.16 5.70
N VAL A 153 0.38 -13.78 5.65
CA VAL A 153 1.34 -13.92 6.75
C VAL A 153 0.93 -13.10 7.96
N ALA A 154 0.43 -11.88 7.75
CA ALA A 154 -0.08 -11.04 8.84
C ALA A 154 -1.29 -11.69 9.54
N GLN A 155 -2.13 -12.44 8.83
CA GLN A 155 -3.24 -13.19 9.45
C GLN A 155 -2.75 -14.27 10.40
N ILE A 156 -1.65 -14.95 10.02
CA ILE A 156 -1.14 -16.09 10.77
C ILE A 156 -0.49 -15.61 12.08
N PHE A 157 0.34 -14.57 12.02
CA PHE A 157 0.89 -13.95 13.23
C PHE A 157 -0.18 -13.33 14.12
N HIS A 158 -1.18 -12.65 13.56
CA HIS A 158 -2.32 -12.19 14.35
C HIS A 158 -3.08 -13.35 15.01
N GLY A 159 -3.24 -14.48 14.31
CA GLY A 159 -3.85 -15.69 14.83
C GLY A 159 -3.04 -16.40 15.93
N PHE A 160 -1.73 -16.17 16.02
CA PHE A 160 -0.92 -16.61 17.16
C PHE A 160 -1.17 -15.75 18.40
N GLY A 161 -1.40 -14.44 18.20
CA GLY A 161 -1.29 -13.46 19.27
C GLY A 161 0.04 -13.61 20.00
N GLU A 162 0.00 -13.51 21.32
CA GLU A 162 1.19 -13.60 22.19
C GLU A 162 1.61 -15.04 22.51
N LYS A 163 1.09 -16.06 21.81
CA LYS A 163 1.34 -17.48 22.08
C LYS A 163 2.83 -17.81 22.12
N TYR A 164 3.59 -17.28 21.16
CA TYR A 164 5.02 -17.57 21.02
C TYR A 164 5.86 -16.67 21.92
N ASP A 165 5.56 -15.37 22.05
CA ASP A 165 6.13 -14.50 23.08
C ASP A 165 6.08 -15.11 24.49
N LYS A 166 4.89 -15.61 24.87
CA LYS A 166 4.67 -16.26 26.18
C LYS A 166 5.52 -17.53 26.30
N GLN A 167 5.65 -18.33 25.24
CA GLN A 167 6.49 -19.52 25.25
C GLN A 167 8.00 -19.18 25.25
N PHE A 168 8.45 -18.14 24.54
CA PHE A 168 9.84 -17.67 24.55
C PHE A 168 10.24 -17.09 25.91
N ASN A 169 9.36 -16.35 26.57
CA ASN A 169 9.56 -15.90 27.94
C ASN A 169 9.69 -17.09 28.93
N ILE A 170 8.86 -18.14 28.78
CA ILE A 170 8.95 -19.37 29.57
C ILE A 170 10.25 -20.14 29.26
N ASP A 171 10.60 -20.29 27.98
CA ASP A 171 11.79 -21.04 27.54
C ASP A 171 13.09 -20.36 28.00
N THR A 172 13.07 -19.04 28.20
CA THR A 172 14.18 -18.23 28.73
C THR A 172 14.08 -17.94 30.24
N GLU A 173 13.12 -18.54 30.95
CA GLU A 173 12.96 -18.36 32.39
C GLU A 173 13.99 -19.16 33.20
N LYS A 174 14.75 -18.45 34.06
CA LYS A 174 15.80 -19.04 34.90
C LYS A 174 15.47 -19.08 36.39
N VAL A 175 14.61 -18.18 36.86
CA VAL A 175 14.32 -18.00 38.28
C VAL A 175 12.80 -17.83 38.45
N PRO A 176 12.06 -18.92 38.77
CA PRO A 176 10.58 -18.93 38.87
C PRO A 176 9.94 -17.98 39.89
N ILE A 177 10.73 -17.19 40.60
CA ILE A 177 10.27 -16.27 41.66
C ILE A 177 9.74 -14.95 41.06
N LEU A 178 10.13 -14.61 39.82
CA LEU A 178 9.71 -13.38 39.15
C LEU A 178 8.79 -13.58 37.93
N GLY A 179 8.76 -14.76 37.29
CA GLY A 179 7.92 -14.99 36.10
C GLY A 179 8.41 -14.35 34.80
N VAL A 180 9.60 -13.74 34.81
CA VAL A 180 10.18 -13.00 33.68
C VAL A 180 11.46 -13.69 33.22
N GLY A 181 11.47 -14.13 31.96
CA GLY A 181 12.62 -14.72 31.27
C GLY A 181 13.51 -13.68 30.60
N ALA A 182 14.66 -14.13 30.09
CA ALA A 182 15.61 -13.25 29.42
C ALA A 182 15.00 -12.54 28.19
N TYR A 183 14.12 -13.21 27.44
CA TYR A 183 13.43 -12.64 26.27
C TYR A 183 12.69 -11.33 26.60
N ALA A 184 11.88 -11.32 27.66
CA ALA A 184 11.18 -10.12 28.10
C ALA A 184 12.15 -9.04 28.63
N LEU A 185 13.19 -9.41 29.38
CA LEU A 185 14.18 -8.45 29.87
C LEU A 185 14.99 -7.80 28.73
N LEU A 186 15.25 -8.54 27.65
CA LEU A 186 15.88 -8.02 26.44
C LEU A 186 14.94 -7.06 25.71
N ALA A 187 13.74 -7.51 25.36
CA ALA A 187 12.70 -6.68 24.72
C ALA A 187 12.37 -5.39 25.54
N HIS A 188 12.57 -5.40 26.86
CA HIS A 188 12.45 -4.20 27.69
C HIS A 188 13.52 -3.12 27.40
N CYS A 189 14.77 -3.49 27.13
CA CYS A 189 15.90 -2.57 26.89
C CYS A 189 16.46 -2.63 25.44
N ASN A 190 15.69 -3.16 24.50
CA ASN A 190 16.06 -3.45 23.11
C ASN A 190 16.20 -2.23 22.16
N TRP A 191 16.66 -1.06 22.62
CA TRP A 191 16.83 0.07 21.71
C TRP A 191 17.90 -0.16 20.65
N ASP A 192 18.82 -1.12 20.84
CA ASP A 192 19.78 -1.56 19.82
C ASP A 192 19.15 -2.10 18.53
N HIS A 193 17.84 -2.37 18.48
CA HIS A 193 17.15 -2.78 17.27
C HIS A 193 16.65 -1.57 16.45
N PHE A 194 16.70 -0.36 16.99
CA PHE A 194 16.00 0.80 16.42
C PHE A 194 16.94 1.87 15.83
N GLY A 195 16.70 2.22 14.57
CA GLY A 195 17.29 3.36 13.87
C GLY A 195 18.80 3.52 14.08
N GLN A 196 19.21 4.68 14.60
CA GLN A 196 20.65 4.98 14.82
C GLN A 196 21.31 4.03 15.83
N CYS A 197 20.54 3.45 16.76
CA CYS A 197 21.08 2.47 17.70
C CYS A 197 21.39 1.15 17.00
N ALA A 198 20.51 0.63 16.12
CA ALA A 198 20.81 -0.52 15.25
C ALA A 198 22.00 -0.28 14.32
N TYR A 199 22.07 0.89 13.71
CA TYR A 199 23.22 1.31 12.90
C TYR A 199 24.53 1.24 13.68
N ASN A 200 24.53 1.68 14.94
CA ASN A 200 25.70 1.64 15.82
C ASN A 200 26.00 0.23 16.40
N ALA A 201 24.98 -0.55 16.73
CA ALA A 201 25.12 -1.94 17.17
C ALA A 201 25.72 -2.82 16.07
N TYR A 202 25.24 -2.71 14.83
CA TYR A 202 25.87 -3.35 13.66
C TYR A 202 27.35 -2.92 13.53
N LYS A 203 27.65 -1.62 13.62
CA LYS A 203 29.04 -1.13 13.53
C LYS A 203 29.95 -1.74 14.61
N ALA A 204 29.46 -1.91 15.83
CA ALA A 204 30.20 -2.55 16.92
C ALA A 204 30.55 -4.00 16.61
N VAL A 205 29.56 -4.81 16.23
CA VAL A 205 29.77 -6.25 16.01
C VAL A 205 30.48 -6.52 14.68
N HIS A 206 30.14 -5.82 13.58
CA HIS A 206 30.84 -5.95 12.30
C HIS A 206 32.32 -5.57 12.43
N SER A 207 32.65 -4.53 13.20
CA SER A 207 34.05 -4.19 13.51
C SER A 207 34.76 -5.35 14.22
N ALA A 208 34.10 -6.03 15.18
CA ALA A 208 34.63 -7.21 15.85
C ALA A 208 34.83 -8.39 14.86
N ALA A 209 33.88 -8.63 13.95
CA ALA A 209 33.96 -9.66 12.92
C ALA A 209 35.15 -9.42 11.97
N LEU A 210 35.31 -8.19 11.46
CA LEU A 210 36.45 -7.78 10.64
C LEU A 210 37.79 -7.94 11.38
N ASP A 211 37.83 -7.62 12.68
CA ASP A 211 39.02 -7.76 13.53
C ASP A 211 39.40 -9.22 13.81
N VAL A 212 38.44 -10.15 13.78
CA VAL A 212 38.72 -11.59 13.75
C VAL A 212 39.18 -12.01 12.36
N ALA A 213 38.44 -11.63 11.31
CA ALA A 213 38.71 -12.02 9.93
C ALA A 213 40.15 -11.73 9.48
N ARG A 214 40.66 -10.52 9.74
CA ARG A 214 42.03 -10.12 9.35
C ARG A 214 43.14 -10.98 9.96
N LYS A 215 42.86 -11.73 11.03
CA LYS A 215 43.83 -12.66 11.65
C LYS A 215 44.08 -13.89 10.76
N ALA A 216 43.12 -14.27 9.91
CA ALA A 216 43.27 -15.39 8.98
C ALA A 216 44.41 -15.15 7.97
N PHE A 217 44.56 -13.91 7.50
CA PHE A 217 45.65 -13.51 6.59
C PHE A 217 47.04 -13.81 7.17
N THR A 218 47.23 -13.59 8.47
CA THR A 218 48.51 -13.86 9.16
C THR A 218 48.62 -15.28 9.71
N ARG A 219 47.54 -16.07 9.64
CA ARG A 219 47.41 -17.43 10.17
C ARG A 219 46.76 -18.37 9.14
N PRO A 220 47.41 -18.61 7.98
CA PRO A 220 46.86 -19.49 6.94
C PRO A 220 46.64 -20.94 7.44
N ASP A 221 47.36 -21.36 8.47
CA ASP A 221 47.19 -22.64 9.17
C ASP A 221 45.85 -22.78 9.90
N LYS A 222 45.22 -21.66 10.25
CA LYS A 222 43.93 -21.56 10.96
C LYS A 222 42.90 -20.71 10.20
N ALA A 223 43.14 -20.39 8.93
CA ALA A 223 42.31 -19.42 8.21
C ALA A 223 40.82 -19.81 8.17
N GLU A 224 40.50 -21.10 8.01
CA GLU A 224 39.12 -21.60 8.05
C GLU A 224 38.48 -21.51 9.45
N GLU A 225 39.20 -21.88 10.51
CA GLU A 225 38.74 -21.77 11.91
C GLU A 225 38.44 -20.29 12.27
N ILE A 226 39.36 -19.39 11.90
CA ILE A 226 39.24 -17.96 12.14
C ILE A 226 38.10 -17.35 11.31
N LEU A 227 37.94 -17.77 10.04
CA LEU A 227 36.88 -17.27 9.18
C LEU A 227 35.50 -17.79 9.61
N CYS A 228 35.39 -19.01 10.12
CA CYS A 228 34.16 -19.49 10.78
C CYS A 228 33.80 -18.65 12.01
N ALA A 229 34.77 -18.29 12.85
CA ALA A 229 34.53 -17.41 14.00
C ALA A 229 34.17 -15.97 13.57
N ALA A 230 34.77 -15.46 12.50
CA ALA A 230 34.40 -14.17 11.92
C ALA A 230 32.99 -14.17 11.33
N TYR A 231 32.58 -15.24 10.63
CA TYR A 231 31.22 -15.40 10.12
C TYR A 231 30.17 -15.61 11.23
N PHE A 232 30.54 -16.20 12.36
CA PHE A 232 29.65 -16.23 13.54
C PHE A 232 29.40 -14.82 14.09
N LEU A 233 30.45 -14.00 14.26
CA LEU A 233 30.31 -12.61 14.67
C LEU A 233 29.54 -11.77 13.63
N GLU A 234 29.74 -12.03 12.34
CA GLU A 234 29.03 -11.32 11.29
C GLU A 234 27.55 -11.68 11.22
N ALA A 235 27.19 -12.96 11.42
CA ALA A 235 25.79 -13.34 11.58
C ALA A 235 25.15 -12.67 12.80
N TYR A 236 25.89 -12.57 13.92
CA TYR A 236 25.44 -11.84 15.11
C TYR A 236 25.26 -10.34 14.82
N ALA A 237 26.17 -9.72 14.06
CA ALA A 237 26.05 -8.33 13.64
C ALA A 237 24.81 -8.11 12.78
N GLN A 238 24.55 -9.04 11.86
CA GLN A 238 23.51 -8.89 10.84
C GLN A 238 22.09 -8.90 11.38
N HIS A 239 21.87 -9.30 12.63
CA HIS A 239 20.59 -9.10 13.31
C HIS A 239 20.17 -7.63 13.26
N PHE A 240 21.01 -6.76 13.83
CA PHE A 240 20.84 -5.29 13.80
C PHE A 240 20.88 -4.70 12.38
N LEU A 241 21.55 -5.36 11.43
CA LEU A 241 21.49 -4.95 10.01
C LEU A 241 20.12 -5.22 9.40
N THR A 242 19.50 -6.36 9.74
CA THR A 242 18.18 -6.74 9.23
C THR A 242 17.04 -5.95 9.88
N ASP A 243 17.19 -5.51 11.13
CA ASP A 243 16.26 -4.55 11.74
C ASP A 243 16.17 -3.24 10.93
N LEU A 244 17.29 -2.79 10.36
CA LEU A 244 17.32 -1.64 9.45
C LEU A 244 16.61 -1.88 8.10
N PHE A 245 15.98 -3.03 7.87
CA PHE A 245 15.05 -3.24 6.76
C PHE A 245 13.58 -3.32 7.21
N SER A 246 13.31 -3.36 8.52
CA SER A 246 11.96 -3.37 9.05
C SER A 246 11.49 -1.95 9.41
N SER A 247 10.37 -1.53 8.83
CA SER A 247 9.93 -0.12 8.90
C SER A 247 9.63 0.36 10.33
N GLY A 248 9.14 -0.51 11.22
CA GLY A 248 8.91 -0.18 12.63
C GLY A 248 10.18 0.11 13.42
N HIS A 249 11.29 -0.54 13.05
CA HIS A 249 12.60 -0.32 13.66
C HIS A 249 13.28 0.96 13.14
N LEU A 250 12.93 1.45 11.95
CA LEU A 250 13.60 2.60 11.33
C LEU A 250 13.43 3.94 12.06
N ARG A 251 12.19 4.28 12.45
CA ARG A 251 11.85 5.64 12.97
C ARG A 251 11.09 5.66 14.29
N THR A 252 10.74 4.52 14.86
CA THR A 252 10.17 4.46 16.22
C THR A 252 11.20 4.98 17.22
N PRO A 253 10.89 6.01 18.03
CA PRO A 253 11.87 6.64 18.92
C PRO A 253 12.05 5.82 20.21
N ARG A 254 12.41 4.53 20.08
CA ARG A 254 12.39 3.51 21.13
C ARG A 254 13.09 3.94 22.42
N ARG A 255 14.30 4.49 22.33
CA ARG A 255 15.07 4.99 23.49
C ARG A 255 14.38 6.17 24.19
N ALA A 256 13.72 7.06 23.43
CA ALA A 256 12.94 8.17 23.98
C ALA A 256 11.51 7.78 24.41
N LEU A 257 11.09 6.55 24.12
CA LEU A 257 9.88 5.89 24.63
C LEU A 257 10.19 4.79 25.65
N HIS A 258 11.44 4.66 26.08
CA HIS A 258 11.84 3.68 27.09
C HIS A 258 11.61 4.18 28.51
N LYS A 259 11.36 3.27 29.46
CA LYS A 259 11.30 3.60 30.89
C LYS A 259 12.11 2.58 31.72
N THR A 260 13.23 3.07 32.25
CA THR A 260 14.10 2.35 33.18
C THR A 260 13.34 1.68 34.34
N LEU A 261 13.64 0.40 34.59
CA LEU A 261 13.06 -0.35 35.71
C LEU A 261 13.67 0.10 37.05
N PHE A 262 12.81 0.56 37.95
CA PHE A 262 13.14 0.77 39.36
C PHE A 262 12.41 -0.26 40.24
N PRO A 263 12.98 -0.68 41.38
CA PRO A 263 12.63 -1.94 42.04
C PRO A 263 11.34 -1.92 42.88
N SER A 264 10.35 -1.10 42.50
CA SER A 264 9.02 -1.07 43.12
C SER A 264 8.16 -2.31 42.83
N PHE A 265 8.65 -3.23 42.00
CA PHE A 265 8.03 -4.52 41.68
C PHE A 265 7.97 -5.51 42.87
N ALA A 266 8.55 -5.16 44.02
CA ALA A 266 8.50 -5.95 45.25
C ALA A 266 7.21 -5.73 46.08
N THR A 267 6.05 -5.57 45.45
CA THR A 267 4.75 -5.65 46.15
C THR A 267 4.38 -7.12 46.37
N SER A 268 4.01 -7.48 47.60
CA SER A 268 3.81 -8.87 48.05
C SER A 268 2.54 -9.56 47.50
N ASP A 269 1.96 -9.05 46.41
CA ASP A 269 0.78 -9.63 45.75
C ASP A 269 1.16 -10.18 44.37
N HIS A 270 1.78 -11.36 44.39
CA HIS A 270 2.16 -12.10 43.19
C HIS A 270 0.96 -12.61 42.37
N SER A 271 -0.28 -12.38 42.81
CA SER A 271 -1.48 -12.88 42.11
C SER A 271 -1.93 -12.04 40.92
N GLN A 272 -1.42 -10.81 40.79
CA GLN A 272 -1.77 -9.88 39.70
C GLN A 272 -0.78 -9.89 38.52
N PHE A 273 0.36 -10.60 38.64
CA PHE A 273 1.42 -10.65 37.62
C PHE A 273 1.24 -11.77 36.57
N PHE A 274 0.06 -12.38 36.49
CA PHE A 274 -0.18 -13.58 35.69
C PHE A 274 -0.65 -13.35 34.24
N ASP A 275 -0.70 -12.11 33.76
CA ASP A 275 -0.79 -11.85 32.31
C ASP A 275 0.55 -11.33 31.76
N PRO A 276 1.29 -12.11 30.94
CA PRO A 276 2.62 -11.74 30.43
C PRO A 276 2.65 -10.61 29.39
N VAL A 277 1.79 -9.60 29.52
CA VAL A 277 1.70 -8.42 28.63
C VAL A 277 1.83 -7.09 29.39
N ASP A 278 1.69 -7.12 30.72
CA ASP A 278 1.73 -5.92 31.58
C ASP A 278 3.11 -5.70 32.24
N TRP A 279 4.15 -6.45 31.82
CA TRP A 279 5.54 -6.24 32.23
C TRP A 279 6.23 -5.08 31.49
N LEU A 280 5.82 -4.79 30.24
CA LEU A 280 6.26 -3.58 29.55
C LEU A 280 5.56 -2.36 30.13
N SER A 281 6.29 -1.26 30.34
CA SER A 281 5.65 -0.02 30.76
C SER A 281 4.70 0.47 29.66
N PRO A 282 3.62 1.21 30.00
CA PRO A 282 2.71 1.76 29.00
C PRO A 282 3.43 2.64 27.95
N ARG A 283 4.59 3.22 28.29
CA ARG A 283 5.46 3.97 27.38
C ARG A 283 6.16 3.07 26.35
N ASP A 284 6.73 1.94 26.78
CA ASP A 284 7.34 0.96 25.87
C ASP A 284 6.28 0.35 24.94
N ARG A 285 5.06 0.10 25.45
CA ARG A 285 3.92 -0.37 24.63
C ARG A 285 3.44 0.69 23.63
N CYS A 286 3.56 1.98 23.93
CA CYS A 286 3.34 3.03 22.93
C CYS A 286 4.40 3.00 21.80
N ALA A 287 5.65 2.64 22.12
CA ALA A 287 6.67 2.39 21.08
C ALA A 287 6.28 1.19 20.21
N GLN A 288 5.85 0.08 20.82
CA GLN A 288 5.36 -1.10 20.10
C GLN A 288 4.20 -0.76 19.14
N LYS A 289 3.26 0.10 19.55
CA LYS A 289 2.15 0.52 18.68
C LYS A 289 2.58 1.37 17.49
N MET A 290 3.60 2.23 17.63
CA MET A 290 4.19 2.92 16.48
C MET A 290 4.99 1.96 15.58
N HIS A 291 5.73 1.04 16.18
CA HIS A 291 6.48 0.00 15.48
C HIS A 291 5.54 -0.85 14.60
N ASP A 292 4.48 -1.40 15.18
CA ASP A 292 3.52 -2.26 14.48
C ASP A 292 2.78 -1.49 13.36
N GLU A 293 2.45 -0.21 13.58
CA GLU A 293 1.88 0.69 12.58
C GLU A 293 2.83 0.89 11.38
N ASP A 294 4.10 1.19 11.64
CA ASP A 294 5.10 1.37 10.57
C ASP A 294 5.39 0.04 9.86
N CYS A 295 5.44 -1.09 10.59
CA CYS A 295 5.66 -2.43 10.05
C CYS A 295 4.56 -2.87 9.08
N ALA A 296 3.28 -2.76 9.48
CA ALA A 296 2.14 -3.21 8.69
C ALA A 296 1.91 -2.38 7.42
N ASN A 297 2.08 -1.05 7.53
CA ASN A 297 1.79 -0.11 6.44
C ASN A 297 2.98 0.10 5.50
N GLY A 298 4.21 -0.02 6.01
CA GLY A 298 5.45 0.14 5.27
C GLY A 298 5.81 1.59 4.96
N LEU A 299 7.10 1.82 4.70
CA LEU A 299 7.71 3.11 4.38
C LEU A 299 8.37 3.04 3.00
N TRP A 300 8.19 4.07 2.17
CA TRP A 300 9.05 4.28 1.01
C TRP A 300 10.42 4.76 1.49
N VAL A 301 11.47 4.03 1.12
CA VAL A 301 12.84 4.25 1.58
C VAL A 301 13.81 4.43 0.42
N THR A 302 14.98 4.96 0.73
CA THR A 302 16.10 5.14 -0.20
C THR A 302 17.40 4.87 0.53
N ASN A 303 18.35 4.18 -0.10
CA ASN A 303 19.68 3.93 0.48
C ASN A 303 20.76 4.86 -0.11
N ALA A 304 21.97 4.81 0.44
CA ALA A 304 23.08 5.70 0.05
C ALA A 304 23.61 5.46 -1.38
N VAL A 305 23.30 4.31 -1.99
CA VAL A 305 23.63 4.02 -3.41
C VAL A 305 22.50 4.40 -4.38
N GLY A 306 21.37 4.89 -3.88
CA GLY A 306 20.24 5.38 -4.68
C GLY A 306 19.21 4.33 -5.08
N ASP A 307 19.24 3.13 -4.52
CA ASP A 307 18.11 2.20 -4.65
C ASP A 307 16.91 2.72 -3.83
N THR A 308 15.69 2.52 -4.34
CA THR A 308 14.45 2.96 -3.69
C THR A 308 13.41 1.83 -3.70
N TRP A 309 12.73 1.59 -2.57
CA TRP A 309 11.72 0.54 -2.46
C TRP A 309 10.72 0.81 -1.32
N ALA A 310 9.65 0.02 -1.24
CA ALA A 310 8.78 -0.04 -0.07
C ALA A 310 9.31 -1.05 0.95
N ALA A 311 9.78 -0.57 2.09
CA ALA A 311 10.15 -1.39 3.24
C ALA A 311 8.91 -1.62 4.11
N TYR A 312 8.44 -2.86 4.19
CA TYR A 312 7.52 -3.32 5.23
C TYR A 312 8.33 -3.98 6.35
N GLY A 313 7.75 -4.06 7.54
CA GLY A 313 8.47 -4.58 8.70
C GLY A 313 8.03 -5.96 9.17
N ASP A 314 8.17 -6.16 10.46
CA ASP A 314 7.95 -7.44 11.13
C ASP A 314 6.58 -8.02 10.79
N LYS A 315 6.56 -9.34 10.61
CA LYS A 315 5.37 -10.13 10.22
C LYS A 315 4.91 -9.89 8.77
N GLN A 316 5.73 -9.25 7.92
CA GLN A 316 5.40 -8.92 6.54
C GLN A 316 6.39 -9.40 5.46
N LEU A 317 7.64 -9.81 5.74
CA LEU A 317 8.64 -10.14 4.70
C LEU A 317 8.19 -11.27 3.78
N LEU A 318 7.51 -12.26 4.38
CA LEU A 318 6.98 -13.44 3.70
C LEU A 318 5.69 -13.15 2.91
N SER A 319 5.10 -11.95 3.07
CA SER A 319 4.03 -11.45 2.21
C SER A 319 4.66 -10.90 0.93
N GLY A 320 4.14 -11.25 -0.25
CA GLY A 320 4.80 -10.93 -1.51
C GLY A 320 4.99 -9.43 -1.77
N LYS A 321 4.18 -8.57 -1.13
CA LYS A 321 4.34 -7.10 -1.13
C LYS A 321 5.72 -6.63 -0.62
N SER A 322 6.35 -7.40 0.27
CA SER A 322 7.65 -7.13 0.89
C SER A 322 8.84 -7.78 0.17
N TYR A 323 8.61 -8.48 -0.94
CA TYR A 323 9.66 -9.21 -1.64
C TYR A 323 10.84 -8.34 -2.11
N GLN A 324 10.61 -7.07 -2.47
CA GLN A 324 11.70 -6.13 -2.77
C GLN A 324 12.53 -5.79 -1.53
N ASN A 325 11.89 -5.60 -0.38
CA ASN A 325 12.57 -5.33 0.88
C ASN A 325 13.48 -6.50 1.28
N PHE A 326 12.98 -7.73 1.15
CA PHE A 326 13.74 -8.96 1.33
C PHE A 326 15.00 -9.02 0.45
N LEU A 327 14.89 -8.69 -0.84
CA LEU A 327 16.04 -8.68 -1.74
C LEU A 327 17.09 -7.65 -1.31
N GLN A 328 16.68 -6.48 -0.82
CA GLN A 328 17.61 -5.45 -0.33
C GLN A 328 18.29 -5.85 0.99
N ALA A 329 17.55 -6.47 1.91
CA ALA A 329 18.13 -7.03 3.14
C ALA A 329 19.18 -8.11 2.83
N VAL A 330 18.86 -9.07 1.95
CA VAL A 330 19.83 -10.10 1.50
C VAL A 330 21.04 -9.49 0.79
N LYS A 331 20.85 -8.41 0.01
CA LYS A 331 21.94 -7.67 -0.65
C LYS A 331 22.89 -7.02 0.37
N ALA A 332 22.35 -6.43 1.44
CA ALA A 332 23.14 -5.83 2.52
C ALA A 332 23.88 -6.89 3.36
N CYS A 333 23.21 -7.98 3.75
CA CYS A 333 23.82 -9.10 4.45
C CYS A 333 24.93 -9.78 3.61
N GLN A 334 24.74 -9.90 2.29
CA GLN A 334 25.80 -10.41 1.41
C GLN A 334 27.01 -9.47 1.35
N ALA A 335 26.81 -8.15 1.41
CA ALA A 335 27.89 -7.18 1.45
C ALA A 335 28.75 -7.34 2.72
N GLY A 336 28.15 -7.44 3.91
CA GLY A 336 28.90 -7.63 5.16
C GLY A 336 29.70 -8.93 5.20
N VAL A 337 29.12 -10.03 4.69
CA VAL A 337 29.81 -11.32 4.48
C VAL A 337 31.01 -11.20 3.54
N ASP A 338 30.87 -10.41 2.47
CA ASP A 338 31.96 -10.18 1.51
C ASP A 338 33.06 -9.28 2.10
N GLU A 339 32.72 -8.27 2.90
CA GLU A 339 33.69 -7.43 3.63
C GLU A 339 34.52 -8.25 4.62
N VAL A 340 33.90 -9.20 5.32
CA VAL A 340 34.58 -10.19 6.19
C VAL A 340 35.53 -11.10 5.39
N PHE A 341 35.11 -11.59 4.22
CA PHE A 341 35.97 -12.42 3.37
C PHE A 341 37.14 -11.62 2.77
N GLU A 342 36.93 -10.38 2.34
CA GLU A 342 38.00 -9.51 1.88
C GLU A 342 39.05 -9.28 2.96
N ALA A 343 38.62 -9.00 4.20
CA ALA A 343 39.52 -8.80 5.33
C ALA A 343 40.35 -10.06 5.64
N SER A 344 39.78 -11.25 5.51
CA SER A 344 40.52 -12.51 5.69
C SER A 344 41.55 -12.76 4.58
N GLN A 345 41.26 -12.31 3.35
CA GLN A 345 42.17 -12.46 2.20
C GLN A 345 43.32 -11.46 2.15
N ASN A 346 43.11 -10.22 2.62
CA ASN A 346 44.08 -9.13 2.42
C ASN A 346 44.65 -8.52 3.72
N GLY A 347 44.13 -8.92 4.89
CA GLY A 347 44.58 -8.47 6.21
C GLY A 347 44.21 -7.02 6.57
N LYS A 348 43.36 -6.36 5.78
CA LYS A 348 42.91 -4.98 5.97
C LYS A 348 41.43 -4.96 6.31
N THR A 349 41.05 -4.05 7.20
CA THR A 349 39.65 -3.79 7.54
C THR A 349 39.24 -2.44 6.95
N ARG A 350 37.94 -2.29 6.65
CA ARG A 350 37.33 -1.00 6.31
C ARG A 350 37.04 -0.25 7.61
N PRO A 351 37.12 1.10 7.66
CA PRO A 351 36.64 1.86 8.80
C PRO A 351 35.10 1.90 8.82
N PRO A 352 34.45 2.10 9.99
CA PRO A 352 32.99 1.95 10.11
C PRO A 352 32.11 2.90 9.30
N ASN A 353 32.65 4.01 8.81
CA ASN A 353 31.96 4.92 7.88
C ASN A 353 32.07 4.51 6.39
N MET A 354 32.78 3.41 6.10
CA MET A 354 32.94 2.84 4.75
C MET A 354 32.48 1.38 4.68
N PHE A 355 31.68 0.90 5.65
CA PHE A 355 31.00 -0.39 5.55
C PHE A 355 29.93 -0.31 4.46
N TYR A 356 30.07 -1.14 3.42
CA TYR A 356 29.21 -1.13 2.25
C TYR A 356 27.83 -1.72 2.56
N ALA A 357 27.74 -2.66 3.52
CA ALA A 357 26.46 -3.14 4.05
C ALA A 357 25.54 -1.99 4.53
N LEU A 358 26.10 -0.98 5.21
CA LEU A 358 25.37 0.21 5.68
C LEU A 358 25.08 1.25 4.60
N GLN A 359 25.75 1.18 3.45
CA GLN A 359 25.38 2.02 2.29
C GLN A 359 24.14 1.48 1.57
N LEU A 360 23.75 0.23 1.87
CA LEU A 360 22.59 -0.45 1.29
C LEU A 360 21.34 -0.36 2.18
N THR A 361 21.46 0.03 3.45
CA THR A 361 20.32 0.29 4.35
C THR A 361 19.60 1.60 4.01
N PRO A 362 18.32 1.74 4.37
CA PRO A 362 17.60 3.02 4.36
C PRO A 362 18.36 4.17 5.02
N ILE A 363 18.29 5.36 4.42
CA ILE A 363 18.75 6.62 5.00
C ILE A 363 17.71 7.08 6.03
N LEU A 364 18.09 7.15 7.31
CA LEU A 364 17.17 7.42 8.42
C LEU A 364 16.66 8.86 8.43
N GLU A 365 17.49 9.80 7.97
CA GLU A 365 17.24 11.24 8.03
C GLU A 365 16.11 11.71 7.10
N VAL A 366 15.84 10.97 6.01
CA VAL A 366 14.88 11.37 4.95
C VAL A 366 13.53 10.66 5.05
N LEU A 367 13.34 9.79 6.04
CA LEU A 367 12.15 8.94 6.16
C LEU A 367 10.85 9.71 6.33
N ASN A 368 10.88 10.91 6.91
CA ASN A 368 9.67 11.68 7.22
C ASN A 368 9.13 12.49 6.03
N ASP A 369 9.97 12.89 5.09
CA ASP A 369 9.60 13.77 3.97
C ASP A 369 8.74 13.07 2.90
N ALA A 370 8.84 11.73 2.84
CA ALA A 370 8.32 10.90 1.76
C ALA A 370 7.25 9.89 2.22
N ASN A 371 6.90 9.89 3.51
CA ASN A 371 5.98 8.91 4.12
C ASN A 371 4.81 9.59 4.85
N PHE A 372 4.00 8.78 5.50
CA PHE A 372 2.96 9.22 6.42
C PHE A 372 3.54 9.78 7.73
N SER A 373 2.78 10.64 8.41
CA SER A 373 3.17 11.23 9.70
C SER A 373 3.39 10.12 10.74
N PRO A 374 4.59 9.97 11.34
CA PRO A 374 4.80 8.99 12.39
C PRO A 374 3.94 9.29 13.62
N MET A 375 3.47 8.25 14.31
CA MET A 375 2.65 8.38 15.52
C MET A 375 3.34 9.23 16.60
N TYR A 376 4.65 9.02 16.78
CA TYR A 376 5.51 9.82 17.65
C TYR A 376 6.65 10.48 16.88
N LYS A 377 6.98 11.73 17.24
CA LYS A 377 8.22 12.41 16.82
C LYS A 377 9.04 12.75 18.05
N TYR A 378 10.33 12.42 18.00
CA TYR A 378 11.29 12.84 19.01
C TYR A 378 12.15 13.98 18.44
N ASP A 379 12.15 15.11 19.15
CA ASP A 379 13.03 16.24 18.89
C ASP A 379 14.07 16.30 20.00
N ALA A 380 15.34 16.11 19.62
CA ALA A 380 16.50 16.33 20.45
C ALA A 380 17.21 17.61 19.99
N PRO A 381 16.67 18.80 20.33
CA PRO A 381 17.32 20.06 20.00
C PRO A 381 18.66 20.19 20.78
N PRO A 382 19.52 21.18 20.44
CA PRO A 382 20.86 21.28 20.99
C PRO A 382 20.94 21.26 22.54
N PRO A 383 22.12 20.99 23.14
CA PRO A 383 22.27 20.68 24.58
C PRO A 383 21.73 21.71 25.61
N ALA A 384 21.31 22.89 25.17
CA ALA A 384 20.70 23.93 26.00
C ALA A 384 19.17 23.81 26.14
N THR A 385 18.53 22.88 25.43
CA THR A 385 17.08 22.70 25.37
C THR A 385 16.70 21.29 25.79
N GLN A 386 15.60 21.14 26.55
CA GLN A 386 15.11 19.80 26.92
C GLN A 386 14.58 19.08 25.67
N PRO A 387 14.84 17.77 25.52
CA PRO A 387 14.25 16.98 24.45
C PRO A 387 12.73 16.97 24.59
N ARG A 388 12.03 16.92 23.46
CA ARG A 388 10.56 16.90 23.39
C ARG A 388 10.08 15.68 22.63
N LEU A 389 9.00 15.10 23.13
CA LEU A 389 8.31 14.00 22.48
C LEU A 389 6.92 14.50 22.10
N PHE A 390 6.61 14.32 20.82
CA PHE A 390 5.40 14.79 20.18
C PHE A 390 4.58 13.59 19.73
N ARG A 391 3.25 13.65 19.86
CA ARG A 391 2.31 12.58 19.47
C ARG A 391 1.25 13.14 18.51
N ARG A 392 1.10 12.51 17.33
CA ARG A 392 0.24 12.92 16.19
C ARG A 392 -1.16 13.32 16.68
N SER A 393 -1.66 14.51 16.36
CA SER A 393 -2.71 15.15 17.17
C SER A 393 -4.02 14.36 17.20
N ASN A 394 -4.47 13.94 16.01
CA ASN A 394 -5.44 12.89 15.79
C ASN A 394 -4.67 11.60 15.51
N LEU A 395 -4.94 10.53 16.25
CA LEU A 395 -4.31 9.23 16.00
C LEU A 395 -4.74 8.74 14.61
N ASP A 396 -6.05 8.49 14.46
CA ASP A 396 -6.83 8.04 13.29
C ASP A 396 -6.61 8.76 11.93
N LYS A 397 -5.67 9.71 11.84
CA LYS A 397 -5.38 10.50 10.63
C LYS A 397 -3.87 10.56 10.36
N ARG A 398 -3.38 9.65 9.52
CA ARG A 398 -1.93 9.51 9.22
C ARG A 398 -1.29 10.57 8.30
N ASP A 399 -2.05 11.55 7.79
CA ASP A 399 -1.51 12.83 7.26
C ASP A 399 -1.45 13.92 8.31
N ASP A 400 -1.91 13.72 9.54
CA ASP A 400 -1.95 14.80 10.51
C ASP A 400 -0.53 15.30 10.81
N LEU A 401 -0.25 16.53 10.35
CA LEU A 401 1.00 17.24 10.59
C LEU A 401 0.96 18.01 11.91
N VAL A 402 -0.21 18.12 12.56
CA VAL A 402 -0.35 18.66 13.90
C VAL A 402 0.08 17.59 14.90
N TYR A 403 0.86 18.00 15.90
CA TYR A 403 1.28 17.14 16.99
C TYR A 403 0.97 17.80 18.33
N LEU A 404 0.53 17.01 19.30
CA LEU A 404 0.51 17.45 20.69
C LEU A 404 1.89 17.20 21.31
N ASP A 405 2.47 18.23 21.91
CA ASP A 405 3.62 18.07 22.79
C ASP A 405 3.21 17.27 24.03
N ARG A 406 3.92 16.18 24.30
CA ARG A 406 3.79 15.39 25.52
C ARG A 406 4.90 15.70 26.52
N GLY A 407 5.90 16.49 26.15
CA GLY A 407 7.14 16.66 26.89
C GLY A 407 7.90 15.34 27.03
N TYR A 408 8.97 15.33 27.82
CA TYR A 408 9.77 14.12 28.05
C TYR A 408 9.36 13.33 29.31
N LEU A 409 8.45 13.89 30.13
CA LEU A 409 8.20 13.49 31.52
C LEU A 409 6.72 13.31 31.85
N LEU A 410 5.94 12.66 30.96
CA LEU A 410 4.63 12.13 31.36
C LEU A 410 4.81 11.05 32.45
N ILE A 411 3.94 11.07 33.46
CA ILE A 411 3.89 10.04 34.51
C ILE A 411 3.11 8.81 34.04
N ASP A 412 3.35 7.63 34.64
CA ASP A 412 2.74 6.36 34.19
C ASP A 412 1.22 6.41 33.94
N PRO A 413 0.38 7.01 34.81
CA PRO A 413 -1.06 7.08 34.55
C PRO A 413 -1.44 7.85 33.28
N GLN A 414 -0.60 8.82 32.85
CA GLN A 414 -0.78 9.52 31.59
C GLN A 414 -0.40 8.62 30.42
N TRP A 415 0.69 7.86 30.52
CA TRP A 415 1.06 6.86 29.50
C TRP A 415 0.02 5.73 29.35
N THR A 416 -0.62 5.28 30.43
CA THR A 416 -1.77 4.37 30.34
C THR A 416 -2.94 5.02 29.59
N GLY A 417 -3.17 6.33 29.80
CA GLY A 417 -4.14 7.11 29.04
C GLY A 417 -3.82 7.19 27.55
N GLU A 418 -2.57 7.47 27.18
CA GLU A 418 -2.12 7.46 25.77
C GLU A 418 -2.29 6.06 25.14
N LEU A 419 -1.87 4.99 25.83
CA LEU A 419 -1.98 3.62 25.33
C LEU A 419 -3.43 3.18 25.13
N ASN A 420 -4.33 3.56 26.05
CA ASN A 420 -5.76 3.29 25.90
C ASN A 420 -6.36 4.10 24.75
N ALA A 421 -5.98 5.38 24.59
CA ALA A 421 -6.40 6.17 23.43
C ALA A 421 -5.93 5.58 22.09
N ILE A 422 -4.76 4.93 22.04
CA ILE A 422 -4.30 4.18 20.87
C ILE A 422 -5.15 2.92 20.65
N ARG A 423 -5.40 2.11 21.68
CA ARG A 423 -6.26 0.91 21.58
C ARG A 423 -7.72 1.22 21.21
N GLU A 424 -8.22 2.38 21.62
CA GLU A 424 -9.56 2.87 21.30
C GLU A 424 -9.62 3.56 19.94
N SER A 425 -8.48 3.98 19.38
CA SER A 425 -8.39 4.45 17.99
C SER A 425 -8.54 3.29 17.02
N GLY A 426 -9.12 3.55 15.85
CA GLY A 426 -9.27 2.52 14.82
C GLY A 426 -7.93 2.06 14.24
N GLU A 427 -6.86 2.84 14.45
CA GLU A 427 -5.51 2.48 14.07
C GLU A 427 -5.02 1.16 14.65
N ASP A 428 -5.39 0.83 15.89
CA ASP A 428 -5.05 -0.47 16.48
C ASP A 428 -5.71 -1.62 15.72
N MET A 429 -6.91 -1.40 15.18
CA MET A 429 -7.59 -2.35 14.30
C MET A 429 -6.95 -2.43 12.91
N ASN A 430 -6.18 -1.41 12.49
CA ASN A 430 -5.53 -1.33 11.18
C ASN A 430 -4.12 -1.91 11.13
N MET A 431 -3.59 -2.41 12.25
CA MET A 431 -2.34 -3.17 12.28
C MET A 431 -2.56 -4.67 12.02
N TYR A 432 -3.81 -5.13 12.11
CA TYR A 432 -4.23 -6.52 11.85
C TYR A 432 -5.10 -6.78 10.59
N PRO A 433 -5.41 -5.82 9.69
CA PRO A 433 -6.34 -6.04 8.61
C PRO A 433 -5.66 -6.95 7.56
N PHE A 434 -6.29 -8.09 7.35
CA PHE A 434 -5.76 -9.17 6.55
C PHE A 434 -5.54 -8.75 5.09
N THR A 435 -4.40 -9.11 4.51
CA THR A 435 -4.18 -8.95 3.08
C THR A 435 -4.75 -10.17 2.35
N GLN A 436 -5.46 -9.96 1.25
CA GLN A 436 -5.86 -11.02 0.32
C GLN A 436 -5.27 -10.71 -1.05
N GLN A 437 -4.54 -11.68 -1.61
CA GLN A 437 -3.81 -11.55 -2.87
C GLN A 437 -4.66 -10.95 -4.00
N PHE A 438 -4.04 -10.10 -4.80
CA PHE A 438 -4.68 -9.46 -5.94
C PHE A 438 -4.29 -10.14 -7.25
N LEU A 439 -5.27 -10.69 -7.96
CA LEU A 439 -5.09 -11.26 -9.29
C LEU A 439 -5.52 -10.27 -10.39
N VAL A 440 -5.16 -8.99 -10.23
CA VAL A 440 -5.41 -7.91 -11.19
C VAL A 440 -4.10 -7.34 -11.72
N ARG A 441 -4.02 -7.17 -13.04
CA ARG A 441 -2.78 -6.86 -13.77
C ARG A 441 -2.50 -5.38 -13.97
N ASP A 442 -3.49 -4.54 -13.72
CA ASP A 442 -3.41 -3.10 -13.92
C ASP A 442 -2.48 -2.46 -12.89
N PHE A 443 -2.18 -1.17 -13.05
CA PHE A 443 -1.50 -0.40 -12.01
C PHE A 443 -2.22 0.93 -11.82
N PHE A 444 -1.96 1.65 -10.72
CA PHE A 444 -2.49 2.99 -10.56
C PHE A 444 -1.45 3.96 -10.02
N VAL A 445 -1.75 5.22 -10.25
CA VAL A 445 -0.94 6.38 -9.90
C VAL A 445 -1.73 7.23 -8.89
N HIS A 446 -1.15 7.45 -7.73
CA HIS A 446 -1.66 8.34 -6.68
C HIS A 446 -0.69 9.51 -6.49
N MET A 447 -1.20 10.71 -6.70
CA MET A 447 -0.48 11.95 -6.51
C MET A 447 -0.84 12.56 -5.17
N ARG A 448 0.16 12.86 -4.35
CA ARG A 448 -0.02 13.54 -3.05
C ARG A 448 0.98 14.67 -2.85
N GLN A 449 0.64 15.62 -2.00
CA GLN A 449 1.55 16.67 -1.54
C GLN A 449 2.11 16.23 -0.18
N PRO A 450 3.44 16.05 -0.01
CA PRO A 450 3.99 15.44 1.20
C PRO A 450 3.84 16.29 2.46
N ASN A 451 3.95 17.61 2.31
CA ASN A 451 3.68 18.59 3.36
C ASN A 451 3.34 19.93 2.67
N PRO A 452 2.07 20.38 2.67
CA PRO A 452 1.68 21.61 2.00
C PRO A 452 2.28 22.87 2.63
N ASP A 453 2.66 22.82 3.92
CA ASP A 453 3.17 23.98 4.66
C ASP A 453 4.66 24.21 4.44
N ASN A 454 5.44 23.16 4.15
CA ASN A 454 6.90 23.22 4.01
C ASN A 454 7.42 23.00 2.58
N SER A 455 6.63 22.41 1.67
CA SER A 455 7.03 22.18 0.27
C SER A 455 5.81 22.18 -0.67
N PRO A 456 5.07 23.29 -0.78
CA PRO A 456 3.91 23.39 -1.67
C PRO A 456 4.29 23.13 -3.14
N GLU A 457 5.53 23.39 -3.51
CA GLU A 457 6.12 23.14 -4.83
C GLU A 457 6.45 21.66 -5.12
N VAL A 458 6.01 20.70 -4.31
CA VAL A 458 6.32 19.28 -4.50
C VAL A 458 5.07 18.38 -4.55
N ILE A 459 5.01 17.53 -5.58
CA ILE A 459 4.13 16.34 -5.63
C ILE A 459 5.00 15.09 -5.47
N LEU A 460 4.49 14.11 -4.71
CA LEU A 460 4.93 12.72 -4.79
C LEU A 460 3.97 11.92 -5.69
N LEU A 461 4.54 11.32 -6.72
CA LEU A 461 3.89 10.40 -7.64
C LEU A 461 4.14 8.97 -7.14
N ASN A 462 3.17 8.38 -6.44
CA ASN A 462 3.22 6.98 -6.02
C ASN A 462 2.59 6.11 -7.12
N ILE A 463 3.29 5.06 -7.53
CA ILE A 463 2.83 4.07 -8.49
C ILE A 463 2.77 2.71 -7.79
N TYR A 464 1.60 2.07 -7.90
CA TYR A 464 1.31 0.78 -7.28
C TYR A 464 0.80 -0.17 -8.33
N GLY A 465 1.24 -1.41 -8.25
CA GLY A 465 0.84 -2.44 -9.20
C GLY A 465 1.38 -3.81 -8.81
N PRO A 466 1.14 -4.81 -9.67
CA PRO A 466 1.66 -6.16 -9.49
C PRO A 466 3.19 -6.20 -9.52
N LEU A 467 3.77 -6.74 -8.47
CA LEU A 467 5.15 -7.18 -8.35
C LEU A 467 5.20 -8.70 -8.49
N VAL A 468 6.08 -9.23 -9.34
CA VAL A 468 6.23 -10.68 -9.50
C VAL A 468 7.35 -11.18 -8.56
N SER A 469 6.96 -11.93 -7.54
CA SER A 469 7.87 -12.74 -6.73
C SER A 469 7.94 -14.18 -7.31
N PRO A 470 9.14 -14.76 -7.46
CA PRO A 470 9.31 -16.18 -7.79
C PRO A 470 8.73 -17.13 -6.72
N ASP A 471 8.69 -16.68 -5.46
CA ASP A 471 8.29 -17.48 -4.31
C ASP A 471 6.79 -17.30 -3.94
N TYR A 472 6.19 -16.15 -4.27
CA TYR A 472 4.81 -15.79 -3.88
C TYR A 472 3.84 -15.51 -5.04
N GLY A 473 4.32 -15.40 -6.28
CA GLY A 473 3.49 -15.06 -7.45
C GLY A 473 3.37 -13.56 -7.71
N GLU A 474 2.23 -13.15 -8.26
CA GLU A 474 1.93 -11.74 -8.60
C GLU A 474 1.20 -11.08 -7.42
N GLU A 475 1.84 -10.10 -6.78
CA GLU A 475 1.40 -9.49 -5.52
C GLU A 475 1.52 -7.97 -5.59
N TRP A 476 0.56 -7.23 -5.05
CA TRP A 476 0.58 -5.75 -5.18
C TRP A 476 1.46 -5.07 -4.13
N SER A 477 2.20 -4.06 -4.58
CA SER A 477 3.03 -3.21 -3.72
C SER A 477 3.19 -1.82 -4.34
N MET A 478 3.78 -0.88 -3.60
CA MET A 478 4.29 0.35 -4.23
C MET A 478 5.54 -0.02 -5.03
N ILE A 479 5.45 0.07 -6.35
CA ILE A 479 6.56 -0.28 -7.26
C ILE A 479 7.47 0.93 -7.52
N LYS A 480 6.99 2.15 -7.29
CA LYS A 480 7.75 3.38 -7.49
C LYS A 480 7.15 4.56 -6.74
N GLN A 481 8.01 5.43 -6.21
CA GLN A 481 7.67 6.81 -5.89
C GLN A 481 8.55 7.76 -6.72
N SER A 482 8.06 8.94 -7.08
CA SER A 482 8.86 9.97 -7.75
C SER A 482 8.47 11.37 -7.27
N ARG A 483 9.49 12.20 -6.98
CA ARG A 483 9.30 13.60 -6.57
C ARG A 483 9.23 14.49 -7.81
N ILE A 484 8.19 15.31 -7.90
CA ILE A 484 7.94 16.24 -9.00
C ILE A 484 7.92 17.65 -8.44
N SER A 485 8.79 18.52 -8.95
CA SER A 485 8.81 19.94 -8.60
C SER A 485 7.87 20.75 -9.49
N LEU A 486 7.00 21.53 -8.86
CA LEU A 486 6.05 22.43 -9.49
C LEU A 486 6.64 23.83 -9.62
N PHE A 487 6.30 24.52 -10.71
CA PHE A 487 6.54 25.96 -10.85
C PHE A 487 5.43 26.83 -10.22
N ALA A 488 4.72 26.30 -9.23
CA ALA A 488 3.78 27.09 -8.44
C ALA A 488 4.55 28.10 -7.57
N PRO A 489 3.97 29.28 -7.24
CA PRO A 489 4.55 30.15 -6.24
C PRO A 489 4.73 29.40 -4.91
N ALA A 490 5.89 29.57 -4.27
CA ALA A 490 6.23 28.86 -3.03
C ALA A 490 5.34 29.25 -1.81
N ASP A 491 4.46 30.24 -1.98
CA ASP A 491 3.45 30.68 -1.02
C ASP A 491 2.00 30.34 -1.47
N ALA A 492 1.82 29.59 -2.56
CA ALA A 492 0.51 29.24 -3.09
C ALA A 492 0.09 27.80 -2.77
N LYS A 493 -1.10 27.65 -2.16
CA LYS A 493 -1.77 26.37 -2.02
C LYS A 493 -2.24 25.90 -3.39
N MET A 494 -1.77 24.73 -3.82
CA MET A 494 -2.21 24.05 -5.03
C MET A 494 -3.43 23.16 -4.73
N THR A 495 -4.44 23.19 -5.59
CA THR A 495 -5.61 22.31 -5.52
C THR A 495 -5.82 21.65 -6.88
N TRP A 496 -5.75 20.31 -6.92
CA TRP A 496 -6.02 19.52 -8.13
C TRP A 496 -7.51 19.41 -8.34
N ILE A 497 -7.96 19.73 -9.55
CA ILE A 497 -9.39 19.81 -9.89
C ILE A 497 -9.78 18.93 -11.08
N HIS A 498 -8.81 18.46 -11.88
CA HIS A 498 -9.06 17.45 -12.92
C HIS A 498 -7.79 16.64 -13.20
N ALA A 499 -7.96 15.36 -13.57
CA ALA A 499 -6.88 14.51 -14.05
C ALA A 499 -7.35 13.46 -15.08
N ALA A 500 -6.57 13.29 -16.15
CA ALA A 500 -6.91 12.39 -17.25
C ALA A 500 -5.70 11.56 -17.74
N SER A 501 -6.01 10.43 -18.37
CA SER A 501 -5.05 9.64 -19.15
C SER A 501 -4.90 10.24 -20.54
N LEU A 502 -3.68 10.59 -20.96
CA LEU A 502 -3.40 10.95 -22.35
C LEU A 502 -2.88 9.75 -23.15
N SER A 503 -2.11 8.89 -22.49
CA SER A 503 -1.57 7.64 -23.04
C SER A 503 -1.38 6.60 -21.91
N PRO A 504 -0.90 5.38 -22.22
CA PRO A 504 -0.46 4.41 -21.21
C PRO A 504 0.70 4.90 -20.32
N GLU A 505 1.41 5.94 -20.74
CA GLU A 505 2.55 6.48 -19.99
C GLU A 505 2.25 7.84 -19.37
N VAL A 506 1.45 8.69 -20.03
CA VAL A 506 1.28 10.12 -19.68
C VAL A 506 -0.11 10.41 -19.12
N ARG A 507 -0.12 11.15 -18.02
CA ARG A 507 -1.28 11.74 -17.33
C ARG A 507 -1.24 13.25 -17.50
N SER A 508 -2.40 13.87 -17.66
CA SER A 508 -2.57 15.32 -17.56
C SER A 508 -3.28 15.68 -16.27
N LEU A 509 -2.84 16.76 -15.63
CA LEU A 509 -3.41 17.36 -14.43
C LEU A 509 -3.78 18.81 -14.73
N ILE A 510 -4.91 19.23 -14.17
CA ILE A 510 -5.27 20.65 -14.07
C ILE A 510 -5.37 20.98 -12.59
N GLY A 511 -4.67 22.04 -12.18
CA GLY A 511 -4.63 22.53 -10.81
C GLY A 511 -4.77 24.05 -10.71
N ILE A 512 -5.24 24.51 -9.56
CA ILE A 512 -5.37 25.92 -9.19
C ILE A 512 -4.36 26.21 -8.10
N ALA A 513 -3.46 27.18 -8.31
CA ALA A 513 -2.63 27.74 -7.26
C ALA A 513 -3.24 29.04 -6.75
N GLN A 514 -3.43 29.14 -5.43
CA GLN A 514 -3.93 30.34 -4.78
C GLN A 514 -3.18 30.57 -3.45
N LYS A 515 -2.66 31.78 -3.24
CA LYS A 515 -1.86 32.15 -2.05
C LYS A 515 -2.72 32.26 -0.78
N ASP A 516 -3.77 33.05 -0.87
CA ASP A 516 -4.75 33.31 0.17
C ASP A 516 -6.14 33.48 -0.50
N PRO A 517 -7.25 33.41 0.25
CA PRO A 517 -8.60 33.44 -0.33
C PRO A 517 -8.90 34.66 -1.22
N ASP A 518 -8.21 35.78 -0.98
CA ASP A 518 -8.39 37.06 -1.69
C ASP A 518 -7.46 37.20 -2.92
N SER A 519 -6.43 36.36 -3.05
CA SER A 519 -5.47 36.38 -4.15
C SER A 519 -6.05 35.81 -5.46
N PRO A 520 -5.67 36.35 -6.64
CA PRO A 520 -6.03 35.79 -7.93
C PRO A 520 -5.65 34.31 -8.09
N LYS A 521 -6.56 33.52 -8.66
CA LYS A 521 -6.36 32.10 -8.94
C LYS A 521 -5.53 31.91 -10.21
N LYS A 522 -4.35 31.31 -10.09
CA LYS A 522 -3.52 30.90 -11.23
C LYS A 522 -3.78 29.43 -11.56
N TRP A 523 -3.81 29.10 -12.85
CA TRP A 523 -4.16 27.77 -13.34
C TRP A 523 -2.95 27.10 -13.94
N TYR A 524 -2.78 25.81 -13.70
CA TYR A 524 -1.63 25.05 -14.16
C TYR A 524 -2.06 23.78 -14.88
N HIS A 525 -1.48 23.56 -16.04
CA HIS A 525 -1.50 22.30 -16.76
C HIS A 525 -0.18 21.56 -16.48
N ILE A 526 -0.25 20.36 -15.89
CA ILE A 526 0.93 19.53 -15.60
C ILE A 526 0.80 18.15 -16.23
N GLY A 527 1.80 17.79 -17.02
CA GLY A 527 1.93 16.50 -17.67
C GLY A 527 2.87 15.64 -16.84
N VAL A 528 2.44 14.44 -16.48
CA VAL A 528 3.20 13.52 -15.65
C VAL A 528 3.29 12.16 -16.34
N SER A 529 4.48 11.63 -16.48
CA SER A 529 4.71 10.25 -16.90
C SER A 529 5.00 9.35 -15.70
N THR A 530 5.02 8.04 -15.91
CA THR A 530 5.49 7.04 -14.93
C THR A 530 6.96 7.24 -14.48
N VAL A 531 7.72 8.12 -15.16
CA VAL A 531 9.15 8.36 -14.90
C VAL A 531 9.50 9.79 -14.50
N GLN A 532 8.77 10.80 -14.98
CA GLN A 532 9.10 12.22 -14.76
C GLN A 532 7.91 13.15 -15.06
N GLN A 533 8.01 14.40 -14.62
CA GLN A 533 7.21 15.49 -15.19
C GLN A 533 7.57 15.66 -16.67
N VAL A 534 6.56 15.66 -17.53
CA VAL A 534 6.72 15.86 -18.98
C VAL A 534 6.64 17.36 -19.31
N TRP A 535 5.69 18.08 -18.69
CA TRP A 535 5.55 19.53 -18.81
C TRP A 535 4.82 20.12 -17.61
N ASN A 536 4.99 21.42 -17.41
CA ASN A 536 4.30 22.22 -16.42
C ASN A 536 4.21 23.64 -16.97
N ALA A 537 2.99 24.14 -17.16
CA ALA A 537 2.73 25.46 -17.70
C ALA A 537 1.58 26.14 -16.95
N GLU A 538 1.73 27.44 -16.68
CA GLU A 538 0.59 28.29 -16.35
C GLU A 538 -0.35 28.32 -17.57
N ALA A 539 -1.64 28.18 -17.33
CA ALA A 539 -2.66 28.05 -18.35
C ALA A 539 -3.59 29.27 -18.36
N ASP A 540 -3.82 29.84 -19.55
CA ASP A 540 -4.72 30.97 -19.72
C ASP A 540 -6.13 30.66 -19.21
N THR A 541 -6.75 31.65 -18.57
CA THR A 541 -8.15 31.62 -18.13
C THR A 541 -9.01 32.56 -18.99
N PRO A 542 -10.33 32.30 -19.08
CA PRO A 542 -11.26 33.21 -19.72
C PRO A 542 -11.68 34.42 -18.85
N GLY A 543 -11.11 34.58 -17.65
CA GLY A 543 -11.43 35.64 -16.69
C GLY A 543 -11.60 35.12 -15.25
N GLU A 544 -11.55 36.01 -14.25
CA GLU A 544 -11.71 35.65 -12.83
C GLU A 544 -13.17 35.30 -12.47
N GLU A 545 -14.12 35.75 -13.29
CA GLU A 545 -15.55 35.46 -13.18
C GLU A 545 -15.96 34.02 -13.54
N TYR A 546 -15.05 33.23 -14.11
CA TYR A 546 -15.32 31.89 -14.64
C TYR A 546 -14.77 30.82 -13.69
N THR A 547 -15.67 29.97 -13.20
CA THR A 547 -15.33 28.74 -12.47
C THR A 547 -15.13 27.61 -13.47
N PHE A 548 -13.99 26.92 -13.42
CA PHE A 548 -13.81 25.66 -14.16
C PHE A 548 -14.74 24.60 -13.59
N MET A 549 -15.37 23.83 -14.48
CA MET A 549 -16.30 22.76 -14.12
C MET A 549 -15.73 21.37 -14.44
N ASP A 550 -15.18 21.18 -15.64
CA ASP A 550 -14.65 19.89 -16.09
C ASP A 550 -13.67 20.05 -17.25
N ALA A 551 -12.84 19.04 -17.49
CA ALA A 551 -12.11 18.88 -18.74
C ALA A 551 -12.27 17.46 -19.25
N SER A 552 -12.00 17.24 -20.54
CA SER A 552 -12.04 15.89 -21.09
C SER A 552 -11.11 15.79 -22.29
N TYR A 553 -10.42 14.65 -22.39
CA TYR A 553 -9.30 14.41 -23.29
C TYR A 553 -9.52 13.15 -24.12
N GLY A 554 -8.84 13.07 -25.26
CA GLY A 554 -8.71 11.81 -25.98
C GLY A 554 -7.90 11.88 -27.27
N ASN A 555 -7.58 10.69 -27.76
CA ASN A 555 -6.98 10.47 -29.08
C ASN A 555 -8.09 10.54 -30.12
N TYR A 556 -8.13 11.65 -30.87
CA TYR A 556 -9.20 11.94 -31.83
C TYR A 556 -8.63 12.23 -33.23
N SER A 557 -7.77 11.32 -33.67
CA SER A 557 -7.41 11.15 -35.08
C SER A 557 -7.03 9.70 -35.33
N SER A 558 -7.26 9.23 -36.55
CA SER A 558 -6.69 7.99 -37.08
C SER A 558 -5.25 8.18 -37.58
N ASP A 559 -4.75 9.41 -37.59
CA ASP A 559 -3.36 9.75 -37.91
C ASP A 559 -2.46 9.58 -36.67
N PRO A 560 -1.44 8.70 -36.70
CA PRO A 560 -0.52 8.52 -35.57
C PRO A 560 0.37 9.75 -35.29
N ASP A 561 0.53 10.69 -36.23
CA ASP A 561 1.29 11.94 -36.04
C ASP A 561 0.41 13.09 -35.48
N SER A 562 -0.79 12.77 -34.98
CA SER A 562 -1.79 13.75 -34.55
C SER A 562 -1.58 14.33 -33.15
N LYS A 563 -2.48 15.22 -32.75
CA LYS A 563 -2.57 15.77 -31.40
C LYS A 563 -3.66 15.07 -30.58
N VAL A 564 -3.52 15.06 -29.26
CA VAL A 564 -4.62 14.81 -28.33
C VAL A 564 -5.34 16.14 -28.09
N ALA A 565 -6.66 16.19 -28.26
CA ALA A 565 -7.43 17.36 -27.86
C ALA A 565 -7.89 17.29 -26.40
N MET A 566 -8.08 18.46 -25.83
CA MET A 566 -8.71 18.71 -24.55
C MET A 566 -9.83 19.74 -24.74
N LEU A 567 -11.03 19.41 -24.27
CA LEU A 567 -12.03 20.43 -23.95
C LEU A 567 -11.87 20.84 -22.49
N ARG A 568 -11.99 22.14 -22.20
CA ARG A 568 -12.22 22.66 -20.85
C ARG A 568 -13.58 23.36 -20.81
N TYR A 569 -14.38 23.08 -19.81
CA TYR A 569 -15.66 23.73 -19.58
C TYR A 569 -15.59 24.68 -18.38
N TRP A 570 -16.04 25.91 -18.59
CA TRP A 570 -16.10 26.97 -17.60
C TRP A 570 -17.52 27.53 -17.47
N PHE A 571 -17.81 28.14 -16.33
CA PHE A 571 -19.13 28.60 -15.95
C PHE A 571 -19.06 29.94 -15.19
N LYS A 572 -19.85 30.92 -15.62
CA LYS A 572 -19.95 32.27 -15.06
C LYS A 572 -21.34 32.48 -14.46
N GLY A 573 -21.53 31.92 -13.26
CA GLY A 573 -22.84 31.90 -12.59
C GLY A 573 -23.95 31.29 -13.44
N GLN A 574 -25.21 31.53 -13.08
CA GLN A 574 -26.37 31.02 -13.82
C GLN A 574 -26.66 31.76 -15.16
N ASP A 575 -25.64 32.35 -15.79
CA ASP A 575 -25.81 33.20 -16.97
C ASP A 575 -25.04 32.74 -18.22
N ALA A 576 -23.83 32.18 -18.09
CA ALA A 576 -23.06 31.72 -19.24
C ALA A 576 -22.11 30.55 -18.91
N GLY A 577 -22.00 29.61 -19.86
CA GLY A 577 -20.92 28.64 -19.96
C GLY A 577 -19.96 29.00 -21.09
N LEU A 578 -18.75 28.42 -21.05
CA LEU A 578 -17.72 28.59 -22.06
C LEU A 578 -17.01 27.25 -22.30
N LEU A 579 -16.80 26.88 -23.56
CA LEU A 579 -15.93 25.77 -23.92
C LEU A 579 -14.66 26.26 -24.60
N ASP A 580 -13.52 25.99 -23.99
CA ASP A 580 -12.22 26.19 -24.62
C ASP A 580 -11.75 24.91 -25.30
N PHE A 581 -11.15 25.07 -26.48
CA PHE A 581 -10.52 23.99 -27.23
C PHE A 581 -8.99 24.08 -27.14
N TRP A 582 -8.36 23.01 -26.68
CA TRP A 582 -6.91 22.92 -26.48
C TRP A 582 -6.37 21.67 -27.16
N THR A 583 -5.10 21.70 -27.55
CA THR A 583 -4.41 20.52 -28.12
C THR A 583 -3.04 20.32 -27.49
N VAL A 584 -2.67 19.07 -27.26
CA VAL A 584 -1.34 18.64 -26.84
C VAL A 584 -0.81 17.64 -27.88
N ASP A 585 0.47 17.76 -28.21
CA ASP A 585 1.12 16.86 -29.16
C ASP A 585 1.19 15.42 -28.62
N THR A 586 1.11 14.39 -29.47
CA THR A 586 1.18 12.97 -29.03
C THR A 586 2.58 12.52 -28.60
N THR A 587 3.64 13.26 -28.93
CA THR A 587 4.95 13.12 -28.26
C THR A 587 4.90 13.60 -26.80
N PHE A 588 3.86 14.34 -26.44
CA PHE A 588 3.68 15.05 -25.18
C PHE A 588 4.84 15.99 -24.82
N ALA A 589 5.68 16.41 -25.78
CA ALA A 589 6.88 17.20 -25.51
C ALA A 589 6.61 18.64 -24.99
N THR A 590 5.37 19.13 -25.11
CA THR A 590 4.93 20.46 -24.64
C THR A 590 3.59 20.36 -23.93
N ALA A 591 3.28 21.35 -23.08
CA ALA A 591 1.96 21.47 -22.48
C ALA A 591 0.85 21.63 -23.53
N PRO A 592 -0.42 21.32 -23.18
CA PRO A 592 -1.57 21.68 -23.99
C PRO A 592 -1.56 23.16 -24.29
N THR A 593 -1.88 23.52 -25.53
CA THR A 593 -1.98 24.91 -26.02
C THR A 593 -3.40 25.19 -26.49
N ASN A 594 -3.88 26.41 -26.26
CA ASN A 594 -5.18 26.85 -26.78
C ASN A 594 -5.15 26.81 -28.31
N ALA A 595 -6.15 26.17 -28.91
CA ALA A 595 -6.17 25.83 -30.32
C ALA A 595 -7.37 26.46 -31.08
N GLY A 596 -8.16 27.33 -30.46
CA GLY A 596 -9.27 28.00 -31.13
C GLY A 596 -9.94 29.12 -30.34
N THR A 597 -10.87 29.82 -30.97
CA THR A 597 -11.77 30.74 -30.26
C THR A 597 -12.72 29.91 -29.38
N PRO A 598 -12.86 30.24 -28.08
CA PRO A 598 -13.83 29.57 -27.22
C PRO A 598 -15.26 29.66 -27.75
N LEU A 599 -16.06 28.62 -27.54
CA LEU A 599 -17.49 28.65 -27.78
C LEU A 599 -18.18 29.40 -26.64
N SER A 600 -18.53 30.67 -26.88
CA SER A 600 -19.39 31.48 -26.02
C SER A 600 -20.87 31.12 -26.19
N ASP A 601 -21.71 31.66 -25.31
CA ASP A 601 -23.18 31.54 -25.35
C ASP A 601 -23.73 30.11 -25.24
N ILE A 602 -22.86 29.18 -24.80
CA ILE A 602 -23.30 27.94 -24.17
C ILE A 602 -24.02 28.35 -22.89
N TYR A 603 -25.25 27.86 -22.70
CA TYR A 603 -26.06 28.22 -21.53
C TYR A 603 -25.46 27.68 -20.22
N PRO A 604 -26.00 28.03 -19.04
CA PRO A 604 -25.46 27.54 -17.76
C PRO A 604 -25.90 26.09 -17.56
N LEU A 605 -25.03 25.16 -17.92
CA LEU A 605 -25.30 23.73 -17.94
C LEU A 605 -24.51 23.01 -16.84
N MET A 606 -25.07 21.91 -16.32
CA MET A 606 -24.25 20.78 -15.89
C MET A 606 -23.70 20.06 -17.12
N LEU A 607 -22.81 20.72 -17.87
CA LEU A 607 -22.14 20.11 -19.03
C LEU A 607 -21.12 19.08 -18.53
N ARG A 608 -21.59 17.87 -18.23
CA ARG A 608 -20.72 16.70 -18.11
C ARG A 608 -20.15 16.40 -19.49
N LEU A 609 -18.83 16.52 -19.67
CA LEU A 609 -18.15 16.14 -20.92
C LEU A 609 -18.07 14.62 -21.00
N THR A 610 -19.14 13.99 -21.49
CA THR A 610 -19.25 12.53 -21.56
C THR A 610 -18.62 11.95 -22.82
N HIS A 611 -18.36 10.64 -22.73
CA HIS A 611 -17.35 9.89 -23.48
C HIS A 611 -17.39 10.04 -25.02
N ARG A 612 -16.23 9.73 -25.62
CA ARG A 612 -16.01 9.64 -27.06
C ARG A 612 -17.05 8.75 -27.74
N ILE A 613 -17.81 9.33 -28.68
CA ILE A 613 -18.53 8.53 -29.69
C ILE A 613 -17.52 8.11 -30.75
N ASP A 614 -16.90 6.96 -30.53
CA ASP A 614 -15.99 6.31 -31.48
C ASP A 614 -16.70 5.96 -32.81
N ASP A 615 -16.37 6.70 -33.86
CA ASP A 615 -16.52 6.33 -35.27
C ASP A 615 -15.11 6.41 -35.90
N ASP A 616 -14.76 5.54 -36.84
CA ASP A 616 -13.43 5.53 -37.48
C ASP A 616 -13.13 6.85 -38.25
N THR A 617 -14.13 7.70 -38.45
CA THR A 617 -14.06 8.94 -39.24
C THR A 617 -14.32 10.24 -38.47
N PHE A 618 -14.88 10.19 -37.26
CA PHE A 618 -15.22 11.37 -36.47
C PHE A 618 -15.16 11.11 -34.98
N ASP A 619 -14.71 12.13 -34.26
CA ASP A 619 -14.67 12.11 -32.82
C ASP A 619 -15.67 13.12 -32.27
N SER A 620 -16.60 12.63 -31.45
CA SER A 620 -17.61 13.50 -30.83
C SER A 620 -17.58 13.41 -29.32
N PHE A 621 -17.60 14.58 -28.69
CA PHE A 621 -17.94 14.76 -27.28
C PHE A 621 -19.44 15.01 -27.14
N VAL A 622 -19.98 14.57 -26.01
CA VAL A 622 -21.39 14.77 -25.69
C VAL A 622 -21.52 15.50 -24.36
N GLY A 623 -22.05 16.71 -24.41
CA GLY A 623 -22.54 17.42 -23.24
C GLY A 623 -24.04 17.69 -23.34
N TYR A 624 -24.67 18.13 -22.25
CA TYR A 624 -26.08 18.48 -22.22
C TYR A 624 -26.39 19.43 -21.06
N GLY A 625 -27.63 19.89 -20.98
CA GLY A 625 -28.20 20.58 -19.82
C GLY A 625 -29.38 21.47 -20.21
N PHE A 626 -29.90 22.24 -19.27
CA PHE A 626 -31.14 23.00 -19.47
C PHE A 626 -30.96 24.29 -20.27
N GLN A 627 -31.93 24.58 -21.12
CA GLN A 627 -32.08 25.89 -21.74
C GLN A 627 -32.62 26.92 -20.73
N LYS A 628 -32.06 28.14 -20.74
CA LYS A 628 -32.56 29.24 -19.88
C LYS A 628 -34.03 29.55 -20.18
N ASN A 629 -34.86 29.61 -19.14
CA ASN A 629 -36.31 29.86 -19.22
C ASN A 629 -37.10 28.82 -20.04
N SER A 630 -36.62 27.59 -20.16
CA SER A 630 -37.21 26.54 -20.99
C SER A 630 -37.15 25.19 -20.26
N SER A 631 -38.15 24.34 -20.50
CA SER A 631 -38.22 22.97 -19.98
C SER A 631 -37.46 21.95 -20.85
N LEU A 632 -36.69 22.44 -21.83
CA LEU A 632 -35.91 21.60 -22.74
C LEU A 632 -34.48 21.40 -22.23
N THR A 633 -34.06 20.15 -22.18
CA THR A 633 -32.64 19.78 -22.15
C THR A 633 -32.08 19.90 -23.56
N ARG A 634 -31.03 20.71 -23.74
CA ARG A 634 -30.24 20.76 -24.97
C ARG A 634 -28.99 19.90 -24.81
N TRP A 635 -28.86 18.90 -25.66
CA TRP A 635 -27.63 18.18 -25.91
C TRP A 635 -26.73 18.97 -26.86
N TYR A 636 -25.42 18.85 -26.69
CA TYR A 636 -24.40 19.40 -27.58
C TYR A 636 -23.47 18.26 -28.02
N PHE A 637 -23.60 17.86 -29.28
CA PHE A 637 -22.69 16.93 -29.93
C PHE A 637 -21.63 17.72 -30.66
N ILE A 638 -20.47 17.86 -30.04
CA ILE A 638 -19.35 18.62 -30.62
C ILE A 638 -18.46 17.61 -31.30
N SER A 639 -18.29 17.75 -32.62
CA SER A 639 -17.66 16.73 -33.48
C SER A 639 -16.54 17.36 -34.29
N TRP A 640 -15.40 16.66 -34.42
CA TRP A 640 -14.26 17.17 -35.18
C TRP A 640 -14.00 16.39 -36.47
N LYS A 641 -13.42 17.09 -37.44
CA LYS A 641 -12.99 16.59 -38.74
C LYS A 641 -11.53 16.95 -39.01
N ALA A 642 -10.90 16.18 -39.89
CA ALA A 642 -9.62 16.51 -40.53
C ALA A 642 -8.51 16.92 -39.53
N GLY A 643 -8.29 16.12 -38.48
CA GLY A 643 -7.27 16.43 -37.46
C GLY A 643 -7.57 17.74 -36.71
N TYR A 644 -8.82 17.87 -36.24
CA TYR A 644 -9.35 19.02 -35.50
C TYR A 644 -9.44 20.37 -36.24
N GLN A 645 -9.15 20.42 -37.53
CA GLN A 645 -9.21 21.68 -38.29
C GLN A 645 -10.63 22.25 -38.45
N THR A 646 -11.66 21.41 -38.28
CA THR A 646 -13.06 21.83 -38.35
C THR A 646 -13.84 21.18 -37.21
N MET A 647 -14.59 22.01 -36.48
CA MET A 647 -15.44 21.63 -35.36
C MET A 647 -16.89 21.93 -35.73
N ASP A 648 -17.73 20.91 -35.71
CA ASP A 648 -19.17 21.01 -35.93
C ASP A 648 -19.91 20.74 -34.61
N THR A 649 -20.68 21.72 -34.14
CA THR A 649 -21.56 21.57 -32.98
C THR A 649 -22.97 21.26 -33.47
N THR A 650 -23.49 20.08 -33.15
CA THR A 650 -24.89 19.72 -33.40
C THR A 650 -25.68 19.84 -32.08
N PRO A 651 -26.45 20.93 -31.87
CA PRO A 651 -27.36 21.01 -30.73
C PRO A 651 -28.59 20.15 -30.98
N LEU A 652 -29.07 19.45 -29.96
CA LEU A 652 -30.29 18.65 -30.04
C LEU A 652 -31.17 18.85 -28.80
N ASP A 653 -32.37 19.35 -29.03
CA ASP A 653 -33.32 19.67 -27.97
C ASP A 653 -34.22 18.48 -27.63
N GLU A 654 -34.47 18.29 -26.33
CA GLU A 654 -35.29 17.23 -25.76
C GLU A 654 -36.16 17.77 -24.63
N SER A 655 -37.44 17.40 -24.63
CA SER A 655 -38.41 17.78 -23.60
C SER A 655 -38.23 17.01 -22.29
N ILE A 656 -37.07 17.13 -21.67
CA ILE A 656 -36.76 16.58 -20.34
C ILE A 656 -36.34 17.69 -19.40
N THR A 657 -36.99 17.69 -18.23
CA THR A 657 -36.82 18.64 -17.12
C THR A 657 -35.88 18.14 -16.02
N LEU A 658 -35.27 16.97 -16.21
CA LEU A 658 -34.43 16.29 -15.22
C LEU A 658 -33.03 16.02 -15.76
N CYS A 659 -32.02 16.22 -14.93
CA CYS A 659 -30.65 15.86 -15.25
C CYS A 659 -30.44 14.39 -14.89
N PRO A 660 -29.90 13.52 -15.77
CA PRO A 660 -29.45 12.21 -15.35
C PRO A 660 -28.28 12.34 -14.36
N GLN A 661 -28.31 11.54 -13.29
CA GLN A 661 -27.29 11.49 -12.26
C GLN A 661 -26.05 10.70 -12.71
N ALA A 662 -26.20 9.79 -13.69
CA ALA A 662 -25.07 9.12 -14.36
C ALA A 662 -25.29 8.93 -15.87
N LEU A 663 -24.18 8.85 -16.62
CA LEU A 663 -24.12 8.65 -18.06
C LEU A 663 -23.00 7.67 -18.41
N VAL A 664 -23.29 6.69 -19.25
CA VAL A 664 -22.36 5.63 -19.67
C VAL A 664 -22.54 5.36 -21.17
N SER A 665 -21.45 5.33 -21.94
CA SER A 665 -21.48 4.98 -23.38
C SER A 665 -21.08 3.53 -23.62
N ALA A 666 -21.69 2.88 -24.62
CA ALA A 666 -21.23 1.58 -25.13
C ALA A 666 -21.19 1.56 -26.67
N LYS A 667 -20.21 0.85 -27.23
CA LYS A 667 -20.28 0.30 -28.59
C LYS A 667 -21.12 -0.98 -28.54
N TRP A 668 -22.33 -0.94 -29.08
CA TRP A 668 -23.20 -2.11 -29.09
C TRP A 668 -23.18 -2.80 -30.46
N GLY A 669 -22.62 -4.01 -30.53
CA GLY A 669 -22.55 -4.82 -31.76
C GLY A 669 -21.32 -4.57 -32.64
N THR A 670 -21.30 -5.23 -33.80
CA THR A 670 -20.13 -5.29 -34.71
C THR A 670 -20.17 -4.29 -35.87
N SER A 671 -21.30 -3.61 -36.11
CA SER A 671 -21.42 -2.51 -37.07
C SER A 671 -21.20 -1.19 -36.34
N GLY A 672 -20.11 -0.49 -36.63
CA GLY A 672 -19.64 0.71 -35.91
C GLY A 672 -20.49 1.98 -36.05
N SER A 673 -21.80 1.88 -36.24
CA SER A 673 -22.71 3.00 -36.52
C SER A 673 -23.90 3.16 -35.56
N ASP A 674 -24.09 2.27 -34.58
CA ASP A 674 -25.14 2.39 -33.55
C ASP A 674 -24.51 2.80 -32.21
N CYS A 675 -24.38 4.11 -32.03
CA CYS A 675 -23.75 4.70 -30.86
C CYS A 675 -24.80 4.88 -29.76
N ARG A 676 -24.63 4.15 -28.65
CA ARG A 676 -25.60 4.11 -27.55
C ARG A 676 -25.09 4.85 -26.32
N ILE A 677 -25.89 5.79 -25.86
CA ILE A 677 -25.68 6.50 -24.59
C ILE A 677 -26.76 6.01 -23.63
N VAL A 678 -26.33 5.41 -22.52
CA VAL A 678 -27.19 5.12 -21.39
C VAL A 678 -27.14 6.28 -20.43
N ARG A 679 -28.30 6.83 -20.12
CA ARG A 679 -28.48 7.79 -19.03
C ARG A 679 -29.31 7.16 -17.92
N ILE A 680 -28.97 7.49 -16.69
CA ILE A 680 -29.51 6.87 -15.50
C ILE A 680 -30.00 7.99 -14.60
N PHE A 681 -31.30 7.95 -14.28
CA PHE A 681 -31.92 8.85 -13.32
C PHE A 681 -32.22 8.08 -12.04
N PHE A 682 -31.77 8.61 -10.90
CA PHE A 682 -31.99 8.02 -9.58
C PHE A 682 -32.10 9.09 -8.51
N GLY A 683 -32.77 8.74 -7.41
CA GLY A 683 -32.88 9.59 -6.23
C GLY A 683 -34.04 10.58 -6.24
N PRO A 684 -34.16 11.40 -5.16
CA PRO A 684 -35.36 12.20 -4.87
C PRO A 684 -35.64 13.26 -5.93
N GLU A 685 -34.63 13.70 -6.67
CA GLU A 685 -34.79 14.65 -7.78
C GLU A 685 -35.46 14.04 -9.01
N SER A 686 -35.40 12.71 -9.18
CA SER A 686 -35.85 12.04 -10.40
C SER A 686 -37.26 11.46 -10.28
N THR A 687 -37.41 10.37 -9.52
CA THR A 687 -38.61 9.52 -9.55
C THR A 687 -38.87 8.80 -8.21
N GLY A 688 -38.28 9.26 -7.10
CA GLY A 688 -38.47 8.68 -5.76
C GLY A 688 -37.87 7.27 -5.66
N ASP A 689 -38.68 6.29 -5.25
CA ASP A 689 -38.26 4.88 -5.06
C ASP A 689 -38.04 4.11 -6.39
N THR A 690 -37.87 4.80 -7.51
CA THR A 690 -37.62 4.19 -8.81
C THR A 690 -36.43 4.86 -9.51
N MET A 691 -35.65 4.05 -10.22
CA MET A 691 -34.54 4.48 -11.07
C MET A 691 -34.93 4.27 -12.52
N GLN A 692 -34.79 5.30 -13.36
CA GLN A 692 -35.07 5.21 -14.79
C GLN A 692 -33.77 5.07 -15.57
N ILE A 693 -33.66 4.01 -16.38
CA ILE A 693 -32.57 3.88 -17.37
C ILE A 693 -33.14 4.15 -18.76
N ASP A 694 -32.59 5.14 -19.45
CA ASP A 694 -32.88 5.38 -20.86
C ASP A 694 -31.70 4.95 -21.74
N LEU A 695 -31.99 4.14 -22.75
CA LEU A 695 -31.09 3.80 -23.83
C LEU A 695 -31.36 4.76 -25.01
N LEU A 696 -30.45 5.71 -25.22
CA LEU A 696 -30.49 6.67 -26.31
C LEU A 696 -29.69 6.13 -27.50
N HIS A 697 -30.29 6.22 -28.69
CA HIS A 697 -29.66 5.87 -29.95
C HIS A 697 -29.35 7.14 -30.75
N PHE A 698 -28.09 7.32 -31.10
CA PHE A 698 -27.62 8.40 -31.95
C PHE A 698 -27.04 7.82 -33.23
N GLY A 699 -27.52 8.33 -34.37
CA GLY A 699 -26.93 8.10 -35.67
C GLY A 699 -26.04 9.27 -36.07
N ARG A 700 -25.13 9.01 -37.01
CA ARG A 700 -24.22 10.00 -37.57
C ARG A 700 -24.49 10.17 -39.06
N ASN A 701 -24.63 11.40 -39.51
CA ASN A 701 -24.74 11.72 -40.93
C ASN A 701 -23.35 11.63 -41.61
N PRO A 702 -23.26 11.48 -42.94
CA PRO A 702 -21.98 11.49 -43.67
C PRO A 702 -21.17 12.79 -43.52
N ASP A 703 -21.82 13.89 -43.11
CA ASP A 703 -21.18 15.16 -42.77
C ASP A 703 -20.76 15.25 -41.29
N GLY A 704 -20.77 14.15 -40.54
CA GLY A 704 -20.37 14.09 -39.14
C GLY A 704 -21.41 14.59 -38.14
N THR A 705 -22.48 15.27 -38.58
CA THR A 705 -23.53 15.77 -37.68
C THR A 705 -24.27 14.62 -37.02
N ILE A 706 -24.55 14.77 -35.72
CA ILE A 706 -25.26 13.74 -34.94
C ILE A 706 -26.77 13.99 -34.98
N TYR A 707 -27.53 12.96 -35.32
CA TYR A 707 -28.99 12.98 -35.21
C TYR A 707 -29.44 11.93 -34.19
N ARG A 708 -30.44 12.27 -33.39
CA ARG A 708 -31.09 11.31 -32.49
C ARG A 708 -32.06 10.43 -33.29
N SER A 709 -32.01 9.12 -33.08
CA SER A 709 -33.07 8.23 -33.55
C SER A 709 -34.38 8.53 -32.79
N PRO A 710 -35.55 8.62 -33.45
CA PRO A 710 -36.82 8.91 -32.77
C PRO A 710 -37.20 7.85 -31.72
N SER A 711 -36.60 6.65 -31.77
CA SER A 711 -36.75 5.62 -30.74
C SER A 711 -35.64 5.72 -29.69
N TYR A 712 -36.03 6.00 -28.44
CA TYR A 712 -35.25 5.66 -27.26
C TYR A 712 -36.05 4.68 -26.40
N THR A 713 -35.37 3.81 -25.65
CA THR A 713 -36.04 2.87 -24.75
C THR A 713 -35.83 3.34 -23.32
N SER A 714 -36.91 3.76 -22.65
CA SER A 714 -36.92 4.13 -21.24
C SER A 714 -37.50 2.99 -20.42
N VAL A 715 -36.80 2.55 -19.37
CA VAL A 715 -37.30 1.53 -18.45
C VAL A 715 -37.11 2.00 -16.99
N PRO A 716 -38.20 2.12 -16.21
CA PRO A 716 -38.12 2.29 -14.77
C PRO A 716 -37.86 0.96 -14.07
N TYR A 717 -37.11 1.02 -12.98
CA TYR A 717 -36.81 -0.09 -12.07
C TYR A 717 -37.09 0.35 -10.64
N ASP A 718 -37.84 -0.44 -9.89
CA ASP A 718 -38.08 -0.17 -8.46
C ASP A 718 -36.76 -0.32 -7.68
N ILE A 719 -36.36 0.73 -6.95
CA ILE A 719 -35.16 0.76 -6.09
C ILE A 719 -35.49 0.03 -4.79
N THR A 720 -35.49 -1.30 -4.82
CA THR A 720 -35.73 -2.13 -3.61
C THR A 720 -34.49 -2.26 -2.72
N TRP A 721 -33.48 -1.41 -2.90
CA TRP A 721 -32.17 -1.46 -2.22
C TRP A 721 -31.81 -0.16 -1.47
N GLY A 722 -32.78 0.75 -1.27
CA GLY A 722 -32.65 1.90 -0.39
C GLY A 722 -31.72 3.03 -0.85
N MET A 723 -31.13 2.93 -2.04
CA MET A 723 -30.16 3.90 -2.54
C MET A 723 -30.83 5.04 -3.30
N THR A 724 -31.04 6.14 -2.59
CA THR A 724 -31.75 7.33 -3.07
C THR A 724 -30.86 8.55 -3.19
N ASP A 725 -29.66 8.61 -2.61
CA ASP A 725 -28.74 9.72 -2.89
C ASP A 725 -27.95 9.44 -4.19
N ARG A 726 -27.32 10.49 -4.73
CA ARG A 726 -26.30 10.36 -5.77
C ARG A 726 -24.98 9.84 -5.20
N ALA A 727 -24.64 10.20 -3.96
CA ALA A 727 -23.45 9.76 -3.25
C ALA A 727 -23.41 8.23 -3.02
N ASP A 728 -24.58 7.59 -3.04
CA ASP A 728 -24.76 6.14 -2.88
C ASP A 728 -24.12 5.30 -3.99
N TYR A 729 -23.86 5.88 -5.17
CA TYR A 729 -23.41 5.17 -6.37
C TYR A 729 -21.95 5.50 -6.72
N LEU A 730 -21.03 4.59 -6.35
CA LEU A 730 -19.59 4.80 -6.41
C LEU A 730 -18.99 4.69 -7.82
N THR A 731 -19.57 3.86 -8.68
CA THR A 731 -19.16 3.75 -10.10
C THR A 731 -20.24 3.11 -10.95
N TRP A 732 -20.24 3.42 -12.25
CA TRP A 732 -21.10 2.84 -13.27
C TRP A 732 -20.28 2.51 -14.52
N PHE A 733 -20.40 1.31 -15.07
CA PHE A 733 -19.70 0.92 -16.29
C PHE A 733 -20.38 -0.23 -17.04
N PHE A 734 -20.04 -0.41 -18.31
CA PHE A 734 -20.34 -1.64 -19.05
C PHE A 734 -19.23 -2.67 -18.88
N ALA A 735 -19.62 -3.91 -18.59
CA ALA A 735 -18.77 -5.09 -18.65
C ALA A 735 -19.17 -5.99 -19.82
N LYS A 736 -18.23 -6.72 -20.42
CA LYS A 736 -18.53 -7.68 -21.48
C LYS A 736 -18.90 -9.01 -20.83
N GLY A 737 -20.16 -9.42 -20.97
CA GLY A 737 -20.58 -10.75 -20.53
C GLY A 737 -19.93 -11.88 -21.35
N ASN A 738 -20.26 -13.13 -21.00
CA ASN A 738 -19.70 -14.32 -21.66
C ASN A 738 -20.02 -14.46 -23.16
N THR A 739 -20.84 -13.59 -23.74
CA THR A 739 -21.12 -13.56 -25.18
C THR A 739 -20.97 -12.14 -25.74
N PRO A 740 -20.56 -11.96 -27.01
CA PRO A 740 -20.47 -10.64 -27.66
C PRO A 740 -21.80 -9.86 -27.80
N ALA A 741 -22.92 -10.44 -27.36
CA ALA A 741 -24.26 -9.84 -27.41
C ALA A 741 -24.83 -9.54 -26.01
N SER A 742 -24.02 -9.67 -24.96
CA SER A 742 -24.44 -9.57 -23.56
C SER A 742 -23.57 -8.60 -22.76
N ASP A 743 -23.50 -7.33 -23.20
CA ASP A 743 -22.95 -6.28 -22.34
C ASP A 743 -23.83 -6.14 -21.09
N THR A 744 -23.22 -6.03 -19.91
CA THR A 744 -23.95 -5.82 -18.66
C THR A 744 -23.59 -4.46 -18.10
N LEU A 745 -24.60 -3.65 -17.77
CA LEU A 745 -24.37 -2.41 -17.02
C LEU A 745 -24.20 -2.80 -15.55
N VAL A 746 -23.12 -2.35 -14.93
CA VAL A 746 -22.70 -2.71 -13.58
C VAL A 746 -22.54 -1.42 -12.77
N ALA A 747 -23.02 -1.44 -11.52
CA ALA A 747 -22.79 -0.39 -10.54
C ALA A 747 -22.19 -0.98 -9.25
N LEU A 748 -21.28 -0.24 -8.62
CA LEU A 748 -20.98 -0.43 -7.19
C LEU A 748 -21.76 0.63 -6.42
N CYS A 749 -22.54 0.20 -5.44
CA CYS A 749 -23.36 1.07 -4.62
C CYS A 749 -23.15 0.75 -3.13
N PHE A 750 -23.58 1.67 -2.26
CA PHE A 750 -23.93 1.32 -0.89
C PHE A 750 -25.30 0.60 -0.86
N ARG A 751 -25.78 0.33 0.36
CA ARG A 751 -27.12 -0.19 0.66
C ARG A 751 -27.40 0.09 2.13
N GLU A 752 -28.38 0.94 2.40
CA GLU A 752 -28.95 1.04 3.74
C GLU A 752 -29.69 -0.26 4.06
N SER A 753 -29.52 -0.76 5.28
CA SER A 753 -30.31 -1.88 5.78
C SER A 753 -31.28 -1.38 6.83
N GLU A 754 -32.56 -1.76 6.72
CA GLU A 754 -33.60 -1.33 7.66
C GLU A 754 -33.19 -1.60 9.12
N GLY A 755 -32.85 -0.55 9.85
CA GLY A 755 -32.47 -0.64 11.26
C GLY A 755 -31.04 -1.13 11.56
N GLN A 756 -30.17 -1.34 10.57
CA GLN A 756 -28.72 -1.44 10.83
C GLN A 756 -27.95 -0.35 10.09
N THR A 757 -27.46 0.61 10.86
CA THR A 757 -26.24 1.36 10.55
C THR A 757 -25.05 0.42 10.81
N PRO A 758 -24.03 0.36 9.94
CA PRO A 758 -23.81 1.21 8.76
C PRO A 758 -24.22 0.57 7.41
N ALA A 759 -24.09 1.36 6.33
CA ALA A 759 -24.50 0.98 4.98
C ALA A 759 -23.48 0.06 4.30
N ARG A 760 -23.94 -0.99 3.63
CA ARG A 760 -23.08 -2.06 3.06
C ARG A 760 -22.82 -1.87 1.58
N LEU A 761 -21.65 -2.27 1.10
CA LEU A 761 -21.34 -2.28 -0.33
C LEU A 761 -22.04 -3.44 -1.06
N VAL A 762 -22.69 -3.13 -2.18
CA VAL A 762 -23.36 -4.08 -3.07
C VAL A 762 -23.01 -3.81 -4.53
N VAL A 763 -23.07 -4.84 -5.37
CA VAL A 763 -22.95 -4.70 -6.82
C VAL A 763 -24.32 -4.88 -7.47
N VAL A 764 -24.79 -3.88 -8.21
CA VAL A 764 -26.05 -3.95 -8.95
C VAL A 764 -25.75 -4.21 -10.42
N VAL A 765 -26.26 -5.32 -10.94
CA VAL A 765 -25.98 -5.79 -12.31
C VAL A 765 -27.26 -5.78 -13.13
N PHE A 766 -27.22 -5.09 -14.26
CA PHE A 766 -28.31 -4.96 -15.24
C PHE A 766 -27.94 -5.75 -16.51
N PRO A 767 -28.45 -6.98 -16.68
CA PRO A 767 -28.12 -7.78 -17.86
C PRO A 767 -28.79 -7.21 -19.12
N ALA A 768 -28.08 -7.12 -20.24
CA ALA A 768 -28.71 -6.75 -21.51
C ALA A 768 -29.87 -7.68 -21.91
N GLY A 769 -30.94 -7.06 -22.39
CA GLY A 769 -31.93 -7.64 -23.30
C GLY A 769 -31.70 -7.15 -24.73
N GLN A 770 -32.68 -7.37 -25.61
CA GLN A 770 -32.56 -6.99 -27.04
C GLN A 770 -32.63 -5.48 -27.28
N SER A 771 -33.45 -4.76 -26.51
CA SER A 771 -33.71 -3.31 -26.66
C SER A 771 -33.70 -2.55 -25.32
N SER A 772 -33.52 -3.23 -24.20
CA SER A 772 -33.53 -2.69 -22.84
C SER A 772 -32.67 -3.55 -21.92
N PHE A 773 -32.43 -3.12 -20.69
CA PHE A 773 -31.89 -4.00 -19.66
C PHE A 773 -32.99 -4.85 -19.01
N LYS A 774 -32.62 -6.04 -18.53
CA LYS A 774 -33.48 -6.89 -17.69
C LYS A 774 -33.56 -6.33 -16.27
N ARG A 775 -34.46 -6.88 -15.44
CA ARG A 775 -34.51 -6.58 -14.00
C ARG A 775 -33.11 -6.78 -13.38
N PRO A 776 -32.62 -5.85 -12.54
CA PRO A 776 -31.30 -6.00 -11.94
C PRO A 776 -31.21 -7.19 -11.00
N THR A 777 -30.00 -7.73 -10.91
CA THR A 777 -29.56 -8.58 -9.81
C THR A 777 -28.76 -7.72 -8.84
N ILE A 778 -29.13 -7.73 -7.57
CA ILE A 778 -28.35 -7.13 -6.49
C ILE A 778 -27.50 -8.25 -5.92
N SER A 779 -26.17 -8.11 -6.01
CA SER A 779 -25.24 -8.96 -5.26
C SER A 779 -24.79 -8.22 -4.02
N ASP A 780 -25.16 -8.71 -2.85
CA ASP A 780 -24.40 -8.41 -1.64
C ASP A 780 -22.97 -8.92 -1.86
N ILE A 781 -21.96 -8.14 -1.46
CA ILE A 781 -20.56 -8.57 -1.60
C ILE A 781 -20.30 -9.60 -0.50
N THR A 782 -20.32 -10.87 -0.87
CA THR A 782 -20.01 -11.94 0.07
C THR A 782 -18.52 -11.96 0.37
N LEU A 783 -18.21 -12.19 1.65
CA LEU A 783 -16.91 -12.63 2.10
C LEU A 783 -16.93 -14.15 2.16
N ASP A 784 -15.80 -14.78 1.87
CA ASP A 784 -15.57 -16.19 2.23
C ASP A 784 -15.86 -16.34 3.74
N PRO A 785 -16.81 -17.21 4.17
CA PRO A 785 -17.16 -17.37 5.58
C PRO A 785 -15.98 -17.72 6.50
N ALA A 786 -14.87 -18.23 5.95
CA ALA A 786 -13.66 -18.51 6.70
C ALA A 786 -12.78 -17.26 7.00
N ARG A 787 -13.05 -16.11 6.35
CA ARG A 787 -12.14 -14.93 6.33
C ARG A 787 -12.60 -13.72 7.16
N GLY A 788 -13.74 -13.84 7.85
CA GLY A 788 -14.26 -12.81 8.77
C GLY A 788 -14.87 -11.59 8.06
N THR A 789 -15.35 -10.61 8.82
CA THR A 789 -16.10 -9.43 8.31
C THR A 789 -15.30 -8.14 8.19
N LEU A 790 -14.11 -8.06 8.79
CA LEU A 790 -13.30 -6.83 8.87
C LEU A 790 -12.92 -6.24 7.50
N LEU A 791 -12.89 -7.07 6.45
CA LEU A 791 -12.59 -6.61 5.09
C LEU A 791 -13.68 -5.69 4.50
N LEU A 792 -14.91 -5.75 5.01
CA LEU A 792 -16.02 -4.85 4.64
C LEU A 792 -16.39 -3.88 5.78
N ALA A 793 -15.47 -3.62 6.72
CA ALA A 793 -15.74 -2.72 7.84
C ALA A 793 -16.03 -1.29 7.36
N ASP A 794 -17.07 -0.69 7.95
CA ASP A 794 -17.72 0.51 7.41
C ASP A 794 -16.91 1.81 7.60
N TRP A 795 -15.86 1.76 8.43
CA TRP A 795 -14.88 2.84 8.55
C TRP A 795 -13.96 2.97 7.33
N MET A 796 -13.88 1.93 6.48
CA MET A 796 -13.10 1.93 5.24
C MET A 796 -13.81 2.78 4.18
N THR A 797 -13.64 4.11 4.24
CA THR A 797 -14.38 5.07 3.42
C THR A 797 -14.01 4.95 1.95
N PRO A 798 -14.93 4.55 1.04
CA PRO A 798 -14.63 4.47 -0.39
C PRO A 798 -14.28 5.85 -0.96
N LEU A 799 -13.15 5.91 -1.66
CA LEU A 799 -12.64 7.13 -2.29
C LEU A 799 -12.94 7.16 -3.78
N ARG A 800 -12.83 5.99 -4.44
CA ARG A 800 -13.07 5.84 -5.87
C ARG A 800 -13.26 4.37 -6.23
N ALA A 801 -14.24 4.07 -7.07
CA ALA A 801 -14.38 2.74 -7.68
C ALA A 801 -14.23 2.84 -9.21
N LEU A 802 -13.55 1.86 -9.81
CA LEU A 802 -13.27 1.80 -11.23
C LEU A 802 -13.35 0.36 -11.75
N ARG A 803 -13.72 0.21 -13.02
CA ARG A 803 -13.62 -1.05 -13.75
C ARG A 803 -12.15 -1.48 -13.89
N THR A 804 -11.86 -2.76 -13.69
CA THR A 804 -10.55 -3.40 -13.91
C THR A 804 -10.75 -4.79 -14.54
N SER A 805 -9.64 -5.47 -14.83
CA SER A 805 -9.65 -6.89 -15.21
C SER A 805 -9.24 -7.79 -14.03
N TYR A 806 -9.89 -8.95 -13.90
CA TYR A 806 -9.52 -9.96 -12.92
C TYR A 806 -9.20 -11.30 -13.60
N VAL A 807 -8.12 -11.93 -13.15
CA VAL A 807 -7.68 -13.25 -13.60
C VAL A 807 -8.15 -14.28 -12.58
N TYR A 808 -8.98 -15.25 -13.00
CA TYR A 808 -9.37 -16.34 -12.12
C TYR A 808 -8.19 -17.30 -11.91
N PRO A 809 -7.95 -17.77 -10.67
CA PRO A 809 -6.95 -18.79 -10.38
C PRO A 809 -7.48 -20.15 -10.87
N ASP A 810 -7.29 -20.44 -12.16
CA ASP A 810 -7.65 -21.73 -12.75
C ASP A 810 -6.70 -22.83 -12.30
N GLU A 811 -7.24 -23.83 -11.59
CA GLU A 811 -6.57 -25.09 -11.25
C GLU A 811 -6.29 -25.94 -12.51
N GLY A 812 -5.33 -25.50 -13.33
CA GLY A 812 -4.75 -26.26 -14.44
C GLY A 812 -5.53 -26.28 -15.75
N LYS A 813 -6.51 -25.39 -15.98
CA LYS A 813 -7.33 -25.39 -17.23
C LYS A 813 -7.28 -24.12 -18.09
N GLY A 814 -6.37 -23.20 -17.75
CA GLY A 814 -6.08 -21.99 -18.53
C GLY A 814 -6.87 -20.79 -18.03
N THR A 815 -6.15 -19.74 -17.62
CA THR A 815 -6.67 -18.60 -16.85
C THR A 815 -7.82 -17.88 -17.55
N ALA A 816 -9.05 -18.06 -17.04
CA ALA A 816 -10.18 -17.23 -17.41
C ALA A 816 -9.96 -15.79 -16.93
N THR A 817 -10.28 -14.81 -17.76
CA THR A 817 -10.29 -13.39 -17.40
C THR A 817 -11.68 -12.80 -17.51
N THR A 818 -12.01 -11.84 -16.64
CA THR A 818 -13.20 -11.00 -16.72
C THR A 818 -12.81 -9.52 -16.75
N ASP A 819 -13.56 -8.71 -17.47
CA ASP A 819 -13.46 -7.24 -17.48
C ASP A 819 -14.59 -6.57 -16.67
N ALA A 820 -15.36 -7.39 -15.94
CA ALA A 820 -16.44 -7.00 -15.04
C ALA A 820 -15.95 -6.75 -13.60
N ALA A 821 -14.65 -6.83 -13.35
CA ALA A 821 -14.10 -6.62 -12.01
C ALA A 821 -14.10 -5.13 -11.64
N ILE A 822 -14.19 -4.86 -10.35
CA ILE A 822 -14.24 -3.53 -9.75
C ILE A 822 -13.05 -3.44 -8.80
N ILE A 823 -12.14 -2.50 -9.05
CA ILE A 823 -11.17 -2.08 -8.06
C ILE A 823 -11.71 -0.83 -7.35
N MET A 824 -11.72 -0.89 -6.02
CA MET A 824 -12.16 0.19 -5.16
C MET A 824 -10.99 0.64 -4.28
N PHE A 825 -10.67 1.92 -4.39
CA PHE A 825 -9.80 2.67 -3.49
C PHE A 825 -10.62 3.11 -2.29
N PHE A 826 -10.05 2.99 -1.10
CA PHE A 826 -10.66 3.45 0.13
C PHE A 826 -9.64 4.10 1.05
N ASP A 827 -10.11 5.00 1.89
CA ASP A 827 -9.35 5.48 3.03
C ASP A 827 -9.45 4.45 4.17
N ASN A 828 -8.29 4.15 4.72
CA ASN A 828 -8.08 3.37 5.92
C ASN A 828 -7.36 4.29 6.92
N TYR A 829 -8.12 5.14 7.61
CA TYR A 829 -7.63 6.02 8.67
C TYR A 829 -6.39 6.84 8.27
N GLY A 830 -6.55 7.61 7.20
CA GLY A 830 -5.48 8.39 6.61
C GLY A 830 -4.55 7.59 5.70
N LEU A 831 -4.85 6.36 5.28
CA LEU A 831 -4.02 5.57 4.34
C LEU A 831 -4.81 5.09 3.12
N LEU A 832 -4.12 4.98 2.00
CA LEU A 832 -4.71 4.41 0.80
C LEU A 832 -4.76 2.88 0.87
N GLY A 833 -5.98 2.34 0.99
CA GLY A 833 -6.31 0.94 0.80
C GLY A 833 -6.89 0.67 -0.60
N THR A 834 -6.80 -0.59 -1.03
CA THR A 834 -7.46 -1.08 -2.25
C THR A 834 -8.15 -2.41 -2.01
N ARG A 835 -9.24 -2.65 -2.75
CA ARG A 835 -9.88 -3.97 -2.84
C ARG A 835 -10.37 -4.24 -4.26
N VAL A 836 -10.44 -5.51 -4.61
CA VAL A 836 -10.99 -6.00 -5.88
C VAL A 836 -12.19 -6.87 -5.58
N VAL A 837 -13.31 -6.50 -6.18
CA VAL A 837 -14.56 -7.25 -6.18
C VAL A 837 -14.78 -7.73 -7.61
N ALA A 838 -15.08 -9.00 -7.82
CA ALA A 838 -15.36 -9.52 -9.15
C ALA A 838 -16.45 -10.58 -9.11
N PRO A 839 -17.06 -10.93 -10.27
CA PRO A 839 -18.01 -12.03 -10.33
C PRO A 839 -17.41 -13.31 -9.74
N VAL A 840 -18.21 -14.07 -8.98
CA VAL A 840 -17.79 -15.34 -8.31
C VAL A 840 -17.05 -16.25 -9.30
N THR A 841 -17.64 -16.43 -10.49
CA THR A 841 -17.03 -17.04 -11.68
C THR A 841 -17.26 -16.17 -12.91
N LYS A 842 -16.50 -16.38 -13.99
CA LYS A 842 -16.58 -15.54 -15.19
C LYS A 842 -18.01 -15.48 -15.76
N GLY A 843 -18.58 -14.28 -15.78
CA GLY A 843 -19.94 -14.01 -16.25
C GLY A 843 -21.07 -14.35 -15.27
N SER A 844 -20.75 -14.61 -14.00
CA SER A 844 -21.76 -14.59 -12.92
C SER A 844 -22.35 -13.19 -12.76
N LEU A 845 -23.57 -13.12 -12.21
CA LEU A 845 -24.19 -11.88 -11.73
C LEU A 845 -23.95 -11.66 -10.22
N GLU A 846 -23.46 -12.69 -9.52
CA GLU A 846 -23.03 -12.63 -8.12
C GLU A 846 -21.55 -12.25 -8.05
N TYR A 847 -21.22 -11.38 -7.10
CA TYR A 847 -19.91 -10.76 -6.90
C TYR A 847 -19.42 -11.02 -5.46
N GLU A 848 -18.12 -11.26 -5.33
CA GLU A 848 -17.46 -11.49 -4.05
C GLU A 848 -16.14 -10.71 -3.96
N LEU A 849 -15.62 -10.55 -2.74
CA LEU A 849 -14.30 -9.97 -2.52
C LEU A 849 -13.20 -10.94 -2.99
N LYS A 850 -12.44 -10.53 -4.01
CA LYS A 850 -11.37 -11.35 -4.60
C LYS A 850 -9.97 -11.00 -4.11
N GLY A 851 -9.74 -9.77 -3.66
CA GLY A 851 -8.47 -9.32 -3.11
C GLY A 851 -8.64 -8.02 -2.33
N GLN A 852 -7.79 -7.78 -1.34
CA GLN A 852 -7.79 -6.56 -0.54
C GLN A 852 -6.41 -6.34 0.05
N THR A 853 -5.88 -5.13 -0.05
CA THR A 853 -4.76 -4.70 0.77
C THR A 853 -5.17 -3.38 1.44
N PRO A 854 -5.36 -3.40 2.78
CA PRO A 854 -5.91 -2.28 3.54
C PRO A 854 -4.96 -1.09 3.62
N ALA A 855 -3.66 -1.34 3.54
CA ALA A 855 -2.63 -0.34 3.31
C ALA A 855 -1.66 -0.87 2.26
N ILE A 856 -1.90 -0.53 0.98
CA ILE A 856 -0.88 -0.74 -0.07
C ILE A 856 0.31 0.20 0.12
N ALA A 857 0.19 1.14 1.05
CA ALA A 857 1.22 2.10 1.43
C ALA A 857 0.95 2.72 2.80
N GLY A 858 2.02 2.96 3.56
CA GLY A 858 2.12 4.06 4.51
C GLY A 858 2.23 5.40 3.78
N GLN A 859 1.20 5.79 3.02
CA GLN A 859 1.14 7.08 2.34
C GLN A 859 -0.23 7.71 2.63
N PRO A 860 -0.26 9.01 3.01
CA PRO A 860 -1.48 9.63 3.45
C PRO A 860 -2.58 9.71 2.39
N SER A 861 -3.83 9.71 2.86
CA SER A 861 -5.03 9.64 2.01
C SER A 861 -5.87 10.91 2.01
N ALA A 862 -5.76 11.85 2.97
CA ALA A 862 -6.74 12.93 3.13
C ALA A 862 -6.73 14.00 2.03
N ALA A 863 -5.88 13.87 1.02
CA ALA A 863 -6.08 14.55 -0.26
C ALA A 863 -7.35 14.05 -0.98
N LEU A 864 -7.74 12.77 -0.78
CA LEU A 864 -8.77 12.00 -1.50
C LEU A 864 -10.21 12.22 -1.01
N GLY A 865 -10.42 12.97 0.07
CA GLY A 865 -11.74 13.19 0.68
C GLY A 865 -12.43 14.47 0.22
N MET A 866 -13.73 14.39 -0.12
CA MET A 866 -14.55 15.57 -0.41
C MET A 866 -14.63 16.48 0.82
N THR A 867 -14.41 17.77 0.63
CA THR A 867 -14.82 18.79 1.60
C THR A 867 -16.01 19.55 1.02
N ASN A 868 -17.18 19.37 1.64
CA ASN A 868 -18.28 20.32 1.49
C ASN A 868 -17.76 21.68 2.02
N ASP A 869 -18.00 22.80 1.35
CA ASP A 869 -19.33 23.41 1.37
C ASP A 869 -19.89 23.93 0.02
N THR A 870 -19.26 23.71 -1.15
CA THR A 870 -19.90 24.02 -2.47
C THR A 870 -19.21 23.40 -3.72
N GLU A 871 -19.06 22.06 -3.75
CA GLU A 871 -18.41 21.27 -4.84
C GLU A 871 -16.94 21.64 -5.16
N VAL A 872 -16.01 20.87 -4.59
CA VAL A 872 -14.63 20.71 -5.10
C VAL A 872 -14.31 19.22 -5.17
N TYR A 873 -13.97 18.71 -6.36
CA TYR A 873 -13.65 17.30 -6.61
C TYR A 873 -12.17 17.01 -6.29
N PRO A 874 -11.84 16.11 -5.35
CA PRO A 874 -10.45 15.78 -5.03
C PRO A 874 -9.87 14.61 -5.84
N VAL A 875 -8.59 14.78 -6.20
CA VAL A 875 -7.56 13.77 -6.57
C VAL A 875 -7.57 13.12 -7.95
N ALA A 876 -6.39 13.29 -8.54
CA ALA A 876 -5.81 12.48 -9.59
C ALA A 876 -5.46 11.04 -9.11
N LEU A 877 -6.46 10.18 -8.93
CA LEU A 877 -6.27 8.73 -8.97
C LEU A 877 -6.38 8.27 -10.42
N GLY A 878 -5.25 7.96 -11.04
CA GLY A 878 -5.21 7.44 -12.41
C GLY A 878 -4.94 5.95 -12.41
N ILE A 879 -5.90 5.11 -12.76
CA ILE A 879 -5.59 3.74 -13.20
C ILE A 879 -4.92 3.81 -14.56
N LEU A 880 -3.92 2.94 -14.76
CA LEU A 880 -3.43 2.53 -16.05
C LEU A 880 -3.91 1.10 -16.34
N PRO A 881 -4.73 0.89 -17.39
CA PRO A 881 -4.90 -0.46 -17.91
C PRO A 881 -3.55 -0.95 -18.46
N LYS A 882 -3.24 -2.24 -18.31
CA LYS A 882 -2.00 -2.86 -18.83
C LYS A 882 -2.01 -3.05 -20.36
N GLU A 883 -2.34 -2.00 -21.12
CA GLU A 883 -2.22 -1.97 -22.58
C GLU A 883 -0.92 -1.27 -23.00
N GLY A 884 0.16 -2.05 -23.10
CA GLY A 884 1.46 -1.61 -23.64
C GLY A 884 2.48 -1.15 -22.60
N LEU A 885 3.29 -2.10 -22.12
CA LEU A 885 4.67 -1.93 -21.63
C LEU A 885 5.52 -2.99 -22.33
#